data_AF-D7SI32-F1
#
_entry.id   AF-D7SI32-F1
#
_cell.length_a   1.000
_cell.length_b   1.000
_cell.length_c   1.000
_cell.angle_alpha   90.00
_cell.angle_beta   90.00
_cell.angle_gamma   90.00
#
_symmetry.space_group_name_H-M   'P 1'
#
loop_
_entity.id
_entity.type
_entity.pdbx_description
1 polymer ?
#
loop_
_entity_poly.entity_id
_entity_poly.type
_entity_poly.pdbx_seq_one_letter_code
_entity_poly.pdbx_strand_id
1 'polypeptide(L)'
;MGAGIWALALHIPKLIEAGIVNSTDGTPLKDELICVSKGIPVLSCNGLPWKWPIDLKVQEWVFRIYLTSIQFMNSSKRLLCNCVYELDSSACDLIPNLLPIGPLPASRDPGHYAANFWPEDSTCIGWLDKQPAGSVIYVAFGSTGNLTQHQFNELALGIELVGRPFLWVVRSDFTDGSAAEYPDGFIERVADHGKIVSWAPQEEVLAHPSVACFFSHCGWNSTMDSIIMGVPFLCWPYVGDQFLDQNYICDKWKVGLGLNPDENGLISRHEIKMKIEKLVSDDVLAATMGRRPHVLIIPFPAQGHVAPLMKFAYQISDHGIKVTFVNSDFIHEKLVAALPDEDEARSRIGLASIPDGLGPGEDRKDSLKLTDSIFRVMPGHLKEFMEKVNNSNDDEKITCVIADSAFGWALEVADKMGIKRVAFCPFGPGSLALAFHIPRLIEAGLLNSTDGSLLNDELICLAKDIPAFSSNRLPWSCPSDPTLQEVIFRLAFKDISAINLSNWLICNSVYELDSSACDLIPNILPIGPLIANNHLGHYPGNFWPEDSTCISWLDKQPAGSVIYVAFGSLAILSQHQFNELALGIELVGRPFLWVVRSDFTNGSDAEYPDGFIERVAENGKIVSWAPQEKVLAHPSVACFLSHCGWNSTMDGIGMGVPFLCWPYVVDQFHNQSYICDKWKVGLGLNPDENGFISRHEIKKKIEMLVSDDVIKANAEKLKEMTRKSVSEGGSSYKNFQTFVEVMKQ
;
A
#
# COMPACT_ATOMS: atom_id res chain seq x y z
N MET A 1 0.46 -32.46 -7.89
CA MET A 1 0.22 -33.11 -6.58
C MET A 1 0.70 -32.21 -5.45
N GLY A 2 -0.23 -31.72 -4.64
CA GLY A 2 0.05 -30.96 -3.42
C GLY A 2 0.40 -31.81 -2.21
N ALA A 3 0.53 -31.20 -1.03
CA ALA A 3 0.82 -31.93 0.21
C ALA A 3 -0.35 -32.83 0.65
N GLY A 4 -1.60 -32.37 0.46
CA GLY A 4 -2.81 -33.10 0.86
C GLY A 4 -2.91 -34.53 0.30
N ILE A 5 -2.57 -34.72 -0.98
CA ILE A 5 -2.61 -36.03 -1.62
C ILE A 5 -1.59 -37.01 -1.01
N TRP A 6 -0.41 -36.51 -0.68
CA TRP A 6 0.65 -37.32 -0.07
C TRP A 6 0.34 -37.62 1.40
N ALA A 7 -0.26 -36.68 2.12
CA ALA A 7 -0.74 -36.91 3.48
C ALA A 7 -1.82 -38.01 3.52
N LEU A 8 -2.75 -38.02 2.56
CA LEU A 8 -3.71 -39.12 2.38
C LEU A 8 -3.02 -40.43 2.03
N ALA A 9 -2.06 -40.40 1.09
CA ALA A 9 -1.33 -41.61 0.68
C ALA A 9 -0.64 -42.29 1.87
N LEU A 10 0.02 -41.53 2.77
CA LEU A 10 0.64 -42.07 3.98
C LEU A 10 -0.33 -42.79 4.93
N HIS A 11 -1.64 -42.54 4.80
CA HIS A 11 -2.69 -43.20 5.60
C HIS A 11 -3.26 -44.46 4.95
N ILE A 12 -2.94 -44.76 3.69
CA ILE A 12 -3.42 -45.97 2.98
C ILE A 12 -3.22 -47.26 3.80
N PRO A 13 -2.05 -47.53 4.42
CA PRO A 13 -1.87 -48.74 5.22
C PRO A 13 -2.90 -48.89 6.34
N LYS A 14 -3.23 -47.78 7.02
CA LYS A 14 -4.25 -47.78 8.08
C LYS A 14 -5.66 -48.03 7.52
N LEU A 15 -5.96 -47.50 6.33
CA LEU A 15 -7.24 -47.76 5.65
C LEU A 15 -7.39 -49.23 5.25
N ILE A 16 -6.30 -49.88 4.85
CA ILE A 16 -6.25 -51.32 4.58
C ILE A 16 -6.49 -52.12 5.87
N GLU A 17 -5.75 -51.79 6.94
CA GLU A 17 -5.88 -52.46 8.25
C GLU A 17 -7.28 -52.32 8.85
N ALA A 18 -7.93 -51.17 8.66
CA ALA A 18 -9.30 -50.91 9.10
C ALA A 18 -10.38 -51.60 8.23
N GLY A 19 -9.98 -52.24 7.13
CA GLY A 19 -10.90 -52.87 6.17
C GLY A 19 -11.79 -51.84 5.46
N ILE A 20 -11.28 -50.63 5.25
CA ILE A 20 -11.98 -49.56 4.51
C ILE A 20 -11.70 -49.70 3.01
N VAL A 21 -10.46 -50.06 2.64
CA VAL A 21 -10.05 -50.29 1.24
C VAL A 21 -9.37 -51.64 1.07
N ASN A 22 -9.53 -52.23 -0.11
CA ASN A 22 -8.91 -53.49 -0.49
C ASN A 22 -7.39 -53.32 -0.66
N SER A 23 -6.62 -54.21 -0.03
CA SER A 23 -5.15 -54.21 -0.10
C SER A 23 -4.54 -54.40 -1.49
N THR A 24 -5.29 -54.92 -2.46
CA THR A 24 -4.80 -55.26 -3.80
C THR A 24 -5.02 -54.13 -4.80
N ASP A 25 -6.24 -53.61 -4.84
CA ASP A 25 -6.70 -52.67 -5.87
C ASP A 25 -7.25 -51.34 -5.30
N GLY A 26 -7.18 -51.16 -3.97
CA GLY A 26 -7.65 -49.95 -3.31
C GLY A 26 -9.16 -49.74 -3.38
N THR A 27 -9.93 -50.74 -3.86
CA THR A 27 -11.39 -50.65 -3.96
C THR A 27 -12.00 -50.44 -2.57
N PRO A 28 -12.94 -49.50 -2.40
CA PRO A 28 -13.64 -49.34 -1.14
C PRO A 28 -14.40 -50.61 -0.76
N LEU A 29 -14.18 -51.11 0.44
CA LEU A 29 -14.91 -52.24 1.03
C LEU A 29 -16.11 -51.78 1.86
N LYS A 30 -16.12 -50.51 2.25
CA LYS A 30 -17.20 -49.84 2.98
C LYS A 30 -17.43 -48.46 2.38
N ASP A 31 -18.65 -47.95 2.49
CA ASP A 31 -18.99 -46.57 2.12
C ASP A 31 -18.86 -45.68 3.37
N GLU A 32 -17.64 -45.21 3.64
CA GLU A 32 -17.32 -44.39 4.80
C GLU A 32 -16.71 -43.04 4.38
N LEU A 33 -16.91 -42.02 5.22
CA LEU A 33 -16.18 -40.76 5.09
C LEU A 33 -14.79 -40.92 5.69
N ILE A 34 -13.77 -40.60 4.90
CA ILE A 34 -12.36 -40.70 5.26
C ILE A 34 -11.90 -39.32 5.75
N CYS A 35 -11.58 -39.26 7.04
CA CYS A 35 -10.95 -38.11 7.67
C CYS A 35 -9.51 -38.47 8.03
N VAL A 36 -8.54 -37.80 7.40
CA VAL A 36 -7.11 -38.06 7.60
C VAL A 36 -6.61 -37.36 8.86
N SER A 37 -6.89 -36.06 8.98
CA SER A 37 -6.57 -35.23 10.15
C SER A 37 -7.42 -33.95 10.14
N LYS A 38 -7.39 -33.22 11.26
CA LYS A 38 -8.02 -31.90 11.34
C LYS A 38 -7.34 -30.95 10.35
N GLY A 39 -8.12 -30.41 9.41
CA GLY A 39 -7.66 -29.44 8.41
C GLY A 39 -7.48 -30.03 7.01
N ILE A 40 -7.48 -31.35 6.83
CA ILE A 40 -7.56 -31.97 5.50
C ILE A 40 -9.05 -32.18 5.13
N PRO A 41 -9.48 -31.90 3.88
CA PRO A 41 -10.85 -32.17 3.44
C PRO A 41 -11.29 -33.61 3.70
N VAL A 42 -12.52 -33.78 4.16
CA VAL A 42 -13.13 -35.10 4.35
C VAL A 42 -13.49 -35.67 2.99
N LEU A 43 -13.08 -36.91 2.72
CA LEU A 43 -13.32 -37.57 1.43
C LEU A 43 -14.36 -38.66 1.56
N SER A 44 -15.25 -38.80 0.58
CA SER A 44 -15.98 -40.06 0.43
C SER A 44 -15.06 -41.13 -0.14
N CYS A 45 -15.36 -42.40 0.12
CA CYS A 45 -14.72 -43.52 -0.56
C CYS A 45 -14.80 -43.45 -2.09
N ASN A 46 -15.75 -42.68 -2.63
CA ASN A 46 -15.89 -42.42 -4.07
C ASN A 46 -14.94 -41.33 -4.59
N GLY A 47 -14.42 -40.45 -3.72
CA GLY A 47 -13.47 -39.38 -4.06
C GLY A 47 -12.00 -39.75 -3.82
N LEU A 48 -11.67 -41.05 -3.72
CA LEU A 48 -10.29 -41.49 -3.55
C LEU A 48 -9.49 -41.27 -4.85
N PRO A 49 -8.24 -40.79 -4.75
CA PRO A 49 -7.46 -40.36 -5.91
C PRO A 49 -6.93 -41.51 -6.78
N TRP A 50 -7.02 -42.76 -6.31
CA TRP A 50 -6.76 -43.96 -7.11
C TRP A 50 -8.04 -44.57 -7.69
N LYS A 51 -9.21 -44.06 -7.31
CA LYS A 51 -10.50 -44.50 -7.83
C LYS A 51 -10.84 -43.68 -9.07
N TRP A 52 -10.61 -44.26 -10.24
CA TRP A 52 -10.90 -43.65 -11.54
C TRP A 52 -12.15 -44.33 -12.12
N PRO A 53 -13.06 -43.63 -12.81
CA PRO A 53 -14.11 -44.23 -13.67
C PRO A 53 -13.63 -45.13 -14.85
N ILE A 54 -12.48 -45.82 -14.72
CA ILE A 54 -11.86 -46.66 -15.75
C ILE A 54 -11.72 -48.11 -15.21
N ASP A 55 -11.49 -49.07 -16.10
CA ASP A 55 -11.16 -50.49 -15.84
C ASP A 55 -10.41 -50.71 -14.50
N LEU A 56 -10.90 -51.67 -13.70
CA LEU A 56 -10.32 -52.12 -12.43
C LEU A 56 -8.80 -52.33 -12.50
N LYS A 57 -8.27 -52.77 -13.65
CA LYS A 57 -6.82 -52.94 -13.84
C LYS A 57 -6.03 -51.64 -13.76
N VAL A 58 -6.58 -50.54 -14.28
CA VAL A 58 -5.95 -49.22 -14.23
C VAL A 58 -5.97 -48.70 -12.80
N GLN A 59 -7.10 -48.85 -12.11
CA GLN A 59 -7.20 -48.52 -10.68
C GLN A 59 -6.18 -49.32 -9.85
N GLU A 60 -6.07 -50.64 -10.06
CA GLU A 60 -5.07 -51.47 -9.37
C GLU A 60 -3.65 -50.96 -9.62
N TRP A 61 -3.33 -50.62 -10.87
CA TRP A 61 -2.01 -50.10 -11.23
C TRP A 61 -1.71 -48.76 -10.55
N VAL A 62 -2.65 -47.81 -10.55
CA VAL A 62 -2.50 -46.51 -9.87
C VAL A 62 -2.37 -46.70 -8.36
N PHE A 63 -3.15 -47.59 -7.76
CA PHE A 63 -3.06 -47.89 -6.34
C PHE A 63 -1.68 -48.44 -5.95
N ARG A 64 -1.11 -49.33 -6.78
CA ARG A 64 0.27 -49.83 -6.61
C ARG A 64 1.31 -48.72 -6.73
N ILE A 65 1.11 -47.72 -7.59
CA ILE A 65 1.99 -46.55 -7.69
C ILE A 65 1.98 -45.77 -6.36
N TYR A 66 0.82 -45.53 -5.76
CA TYR A 66 0.73 -44.87 -4.46
C TYR A 66 1.43 -45.67 -3.36
N LEU A 67 1.19 -46.98 -3.28
CA LEU A 67 1.86 -47.87 -2.30
C LEU A 67 3.39 -47.84 -2.44
N THR A 68 3.88 -47.85 -3.68
CA THR A 68 5.33 -47.78 -3.96
C THR A 68 5.89 -46.40 -3.60
N SER A 69 5.15 -45.34 -3.90
CA SER A 69 5.54 -43.95 -3.59
C SER A 69 5.67 -43.73 -2.08
N ILE A 70 4.81 -44.34 -1.26
CA ILE A 70 4.93 -44.30 0.21
C ILE A 70 6.27 -44.87 0.70
N GLN A 71 6.74 -45.98 0.10
CA GLN A 71 8.02 -46.57 0.46
C GLN A 71 9.19 -45.61 0.14
N PHE A 72 9.13 -44.93 -1.01
CA PHE A 72 10.11 -43.91 -1.37
C PHE A 72 10.03 -42.68 -0.47
N MET A 73 8.82 -42.21 -0.14
CA MET A 73 8.63 -41.07 0.77
C MET A 73 9.21 -41.36 2.16
N ASN A 74 8.96 -42.55 2.71
CA ASN A 74 9.44 -42.95 4.03
C ASN A 74 10.96 -43.17 4.07
N SER A 75 11.59 -43.51 2.94
CA SER A 75 13.05 -43.72 2.86
C SER A 75 13.83 -42.45 2.49
N SER A 76 13.14 -41.40 2.03
CA SER A 76 13.76 -40.14 1.63
C SER A 76 14.17 -39.30 2.84
N LYS A 77 15.34 -38.65 2.78
CA LYS A 77 15.79 -37.72 3.85
C LYS A 77 14.99 -36.43 3.89
N ARG A 78 14.61 -35.92 2.72
CA ARG A 78 13.78 -34.72 2.50
C ARG A 78 12.92 -34.93 1.27
N LEU A 79 11.69 -34.42 1.31
CA LEU A 79 10.75 -34.39 0.20
C LEU A 79 10.48 -32.94 -0.16
N LEU A 80 10.71 -32.57 -1.41
CA LEU A 80 10.36 -31.23 -1.90
C LEU A 80 8.95 -31.31 -2.50
N CYS A 81 8.06 -30.39 -2.10
CA CYS A 81 6.73 -30.30 -2.67
C CYS A 81 6.42 -28.85 -3.04
N ASN A 82 5.89 -28.66 -4.25
CA ASN A 82 5.42 -27.36 -4.73
C ASN A 82 4.11 -26.99 -4.01
N CYS A 83 4.15 -26.74 -2.71
CA CYS A 83 3.00 -26.33 -1.92
C CYS A 83 3.39 -25.19 -0.97
N VAL A 84 2.40 -24.40 -0.57
CA VAL A 84 2.55 -23.28 0.37
C VAL A 84 2.19 -23.77 1.76
N TYR A 85 3.10 -23.62 2.72
CA TYR A 85 2.88 -24.11 4.09
C TYR A 85 1.68 -23.43 4.74
N GLU A 86 1.51 -22.13 4.53
CA GLU A 86 0.45 -21.32 5.11
C GLU A 86 -0.94 -21.70 4.56
N LEU A 87 -1.02 -22.17 3.31
CA LEU A 87 -2.27 -22.63 2.71
C LEU A 87 -2.68 -24.03 3.19
N ASP A 88 -1.72 -24.87 3.58
CA ASP A 88 -1.97 -26.28 3.91
C ASP A 88 -1.02 -26.88 4.96
N SER A 89 -0.86 -26.17 6.07
CA SER A 89 0.00 -26.60 7.19
C SER A 89 -0.42 -27.96 7.73
N SER A 90 -1.73 -28.21 7.82
CA SER A 90 -2.32 -29.49 8.25
C SER A 90 -1.84 -30.70 7.45
N ALA A 91 -1.61 -30.56 6.14
CA ALA A 91 -1.10 -31.64 5.32
C ALA A 91 0.42 -31.70 5.37
N CYS A 92 1.10 -30.55 5.40
CA CYS A 92 2.55 -30.48 5.50
C CYS A 92 3.07 -31.16 6.78
N ASP A 93 2.43 -30.89 7.91
CA ASP A 93 2.82 -31.41 9.23
C ASP A 93 2.67 -32.93 9.36
N LEU A 94 1.82 -33.54 8.54
CA LEU A 94 1.66 -34.99 8.49
C LEU A 94 2.77 -35.71 7.74
N ILE A 95 3.65 -34.97 7.05
CA ILE A 95 4.73 -35.51 6.23
C ILE A 95 6.06 -35.08 6.88
N PRO A 96 6.66 -35.90 7.78
CA PRO A 96 7.73 -35.47 8.69
C PRO A 96 9.02 -34.94 8.03
N ASN A 97 9.25 -35.28 6.76
CA ASN A 97 10.42 -34.92 5.97
C ASN A 97 10.10 -33.96 4.81
N LEU A 98 8.88 -33.40 4.75
CA LEU A 98 8.47 -32.45 3.73
C LEU A 98 9.14 -31.09 3.92
N LEU A 99 9.56 -30.50 2.80
CA LEU A 99 9.92 -29.11 2.65
C LEU A 99 8.96 -28.50 1.62
N PRO A 100 7.98 -27.70 2.08
CA PRO A 100 7.15 -26.91 1.18
C PRO A 100 8.03 -25.85 0.52
N ILE A 101 8.10 -25.87 -0.81
CA ILE A 101 8.90 -24.93 -1.61
C ILE A 101 8.04 -24.15 -2.61
N GLY A 102 6.72 -24.23 -2.47
CA GLY A 102 5.76 -23.60 -3.37
C GLY A 102 5.35 -22.18 -2.92
N PRO A 103 4.68 -21.44 -3.81
CA PRO A 103 4.53 -21.81 -5.22
C PRO A 103 5.86 -21.61 -5.93
N LEU A 104 6.20 -22.50 -6.87
CA LEU A 104 7.34 -22.35 -7.76
C LEU A 104 6.88 -21.58 -9.00
N PRO A 105 7.03 -20.25 -9.08
CA PRO A 105 6.74 -19.52 -10.30
C PRO A 105 7.79 -19.85 -11.38
N ALA A 106 7.40 -19.81 -12.66
CA ALA A 106 8.39 -19.58 -13.70
C ALA A 106 8.96 -18.16 -13.53
N SER A 107 10.28 -18.02 -13.67
CA SER A 107 10.99 -16.74 -13.57
C SER A 107 10.38 -15.69 -14.51
N ARG A 108 10.19 -14.44 -14.01
CA ARG A 108 9.77 -13.26 -14.80
C ARG A 108 10.88 -12.71 -15.73
N ASP A 109 11.95 -13.46 -15.95
CA ASP A 109 13.07 -13.01 -16.77
C ASP A 109 12.71 -13.14 -18.27
N PRO A 110 12.67 -12.03 -19.04
CA PRO A 110 12.32 -12.07 -20.46
C PRO A 110 13.40 -12.83 -21.24
N GLY A 111 13.19 -14.14 -21.39
CA GLY A 111 14.14 -15.04 -22.02
C GLY A 111 14.07 -16.49 -21.54
N HIS A 112 13.26 -16.81 -20.53
CA HIS A 112 13.08 -18.20 -20.09
C HIS A 112 12.22 -19.00 -21.06
N TYR A 113 12.77 -20.13 -21.52
CA TYR A 113 12.05 -21.13 -22.31
C TYR A 113 10.99 -21.81 -21.43
N ALA A 114 9.71 -21.55 -21.69
CA ALA A 114 8.64 -22.35 -21.12
C ALA A 114 8.72 -23.79 -21.70
N ALA A 115 8.90 -24.77 -20.84
CA ALA A 115 8.97 -26.19 -21.21
C ALA A 115 7.55 -26.76 -21.39
N ASN A 116 6.86 -26.31 -22.43
CA ASN A 116 5.49 -26.73 -22.73
C ASN A 116 5.46 -27.96 -23.63
N PHE A 117 4.46 -28.82 -23.41
CA PHE A 117 4.15 -29.93 -24.33
C PHE A 117 3.59 -29.45 -25.67
N TRP A 118 3.06 -28.23 -25.71
CA TRP A 118 2.38 -27.64 -26.87
C TRP A 118 2.90 -26.21 -27.12
N PRO A 119 3.01 -25.77 -28.38
CA PRO A 119 3.46 -24.41 -28.70
C PRO A 119 2.42 -23.38 -28.25
N GLU A 120 2.85 -22.37 -27.51
CA GLU A 120 1.97 -21.29 -27.04
C GLU A 120 1.51 -20.39 -28.20
N ASP A 121 0.20 -20.10 -28.22
CA ASP A 121 -0.38 -19.06 -29.06
C ASP A 121 -0.57 -17.78 -28.23
N SER A 122 0.46 -16.94 -28.20
CA SER A 122 0.44 -15.66 -27.48
C SER A 122 -0.50 -14.62 -28.12
N THR A 123 -1.13 -14.90 -29.27
CA THR A 123 -2.12 -13.98 -29.86
C THR A 123 -3.35 -13.81 -28.99
N CYS A 124 -3.60 -14.72 -28.04
CA CYS A 124 -4.67 -14.56 -27.05
C CYS A 124 -4.44 -13.37 -26.12
N ILE A 125 -3.18 -12.99 -25.82
CA ILE A 125 -2.90 -11.85 -24.94
C ILE A 125 -3.38 -10.54 -25.58
N GLY A 126 -3.03 -10.29 -26.84
CA GLY A 126 -3.54 -9.14 -27.58
C GLY A 126 -5.06 -9.14 -27.81
N TRP A 127 -5.72 -10.30 -27.67
CA TRP A 127 -7.18 -10.39 -27.64
C TRP A 127 -7.75 -10.04 -26.26
N LEU A 128 -7.10 -10.47 -25.18
CA LEU A 128 -7.46 -10.14 -23.80
C LEU A 128 -7.34 -8.64 -23.52
N ASP A 129 -6.32 -7.97 -24.07
CA ASP A 129 -6.11 -6.51 -23.97
C ASP A 129 -7.33 -5.69 -24.42
N LYS A 130 -8.19 -6.27 -25.27
CA LYS A 130 -9.39 -5.62 -25.83
C LYS A 130 -10.65 -5.90 -25.02
N GLN A 131 -10.59 -6.78 -24.02
CA GLN A 131 -11.74 -7.18 -23.23
C GLN A 131 -11.89 -6.30 -21.97
N PRO A 132 -13.12 -6.03 -21.50
CA PRO A 132 -13.33 -5.37 -20.22
C PRO A 132 -12.69 -6.13 -19.04
N ALA A 133 -12.32 -5.40 -17.98
CA ALA A 133 -11.82 -6.01 -16.74
C ALA A 133 -12.83 -7.01 -16.15
N GLY A 134 -12.36 -8.16 -15.66
CA GLY A 134 -13.21 -9.19 -15.04
C GLY A 134 -14.35 -9.71 -15.92
N SER A 135 -14.19 -9.73 -17.24
CA SER A 135 -15.25 -10.17 -18.17
C SER A 135 -15.03 -11.55 -18.79
N VAL A 136 -13.77 -12.01 -18.88
CA VAL A 136 -13.36 -13.18 -19.66
C VAL A 136 -13.42 -14.46 -18.84
N ILE A 137 -14.08 -15.49 -19.35
CA ILE A 137 -14.00 -16.86 -18.83
C ILE A 137 -12.80 -17.54 -19.46
N TYR A 138 -11.80 -17.91 -18.66
CA TYR A 138 -10.68 -18.70 -19.16
C TYR A 138 -10.95 -20.19 -18.96
N VAL A 139 -10.82 -21.00 -20.01
CA VAL A 139 -11.13 -22.44 -20.00
C VAL A 139 -9.91 -23.24 -20.44
N ALA A 140 -9.37 -24.10 -19.58
CA ALA A 140 -8.27 -25.00 -19.91
C ALA A 140 -8.25 -26.29 -19.07
N PHE A 141 -8.04 -27.44 -19.72
CA PHE A 141 -8.07 -28.78 -19.10
C PHE A 141 -6.69 -29.47 -19.09
N GLY A 142 -5.62 -28.68 -18.88
CA GLY A 142 -4.25 -29.19 -18.79
C GLY A 142 -3.73 -29.79 -20.10
N SER A 143 -2.72 -30.67 -20.03
CA SER A 143 -2.14 -31.36 -21.20
C SER A 143 -2.68 -32.78 -21.41
N THR A 144 -3.41 -33.33 -20.44
CA THR A 144 -3.89 -34.72 -20.43
C THR A 144 -5.39 -34.86 -20.21
N GLY A 145 -6.11 -33.76 -19.91
CA GLY A 145 -7.56 -33.80 -19.76
C GLY A 145 -8.23 -33.96 -21.12
N ASN A 146 -9.06 -34.99 -21.25
CA ASN A 146 -9.82 -35.31 -22.46
C ASN A 146 -11.30 -35.45 -22.09
N LEU A 147 -12.19 -34.94 -22.96
CA LEU A 147 -13.63 -35.07 -22.81
C LEU A 147 -14.17 -36.02 -23.87
N THR A 148 -15.29 -36.68 -23.59
CA THR A 148 -16.06 -37.30 -24.67
C THR A 148 -16.62 -36.22 -25.60
N GLN A 149 -16.91 -36.57 -26.86
CA GLN A 149 -17.52 -35.62 -27.80
C GLN A 149 -18.85 -35.04 -27.25
N HIS A 150 -19.61 -35.82 -26.47
CA HIS A 150 -20.84 -35.35 -25.85
C HIS A 150 -20.59 -34.30 -24.75
N GLN A 151 -19.61 -34.54 -23.86
CA GLN A 151 -19.20 -33.58 -22.84
C GLN A 151 -18.60 -32.31 -23.45
N PHE A 152 -17.83 -32.45 -24.54
CA PHE A 152 -17.31 -31.31 -25.30
C PHE A 152 -18.44 -30.43 -25.83
N ASN A 153 -19.50 -31.04 -26.38
CA ASN A 153 -20.66 -30.31 -26.87
C ASN A 153 -21.40 -29.57 -25.75
N GLU A 154 -21.61 -30.21 -24.59
CA GLU A 154 -22.23 -29.53 -23.44
C GLU A 154 -21.35 -28.39 -22.90
N LEU A 155 -20.03 -28.56 -22.89
CA LEU A 155 -19.09 -27.49 -22.51
C LEU A 155 -19.17 -26.30 -23.47
N ALA A 156 -19.02 -26.54 -24.77
CA ALA A 156 -19.09 -25.52 -25.80
C ALA A 156 -20.42 -24.75 -25.73
N LEU A 157 -21.53 -25.48 -25.69
CA LEU A 157 -22.86 -24.88 -25.63
C LEU A 157 -23.10 -24.19 -24.28
N GLY A 158 -22.48 -24.65 -23.19
CA GLY A 158 -22.56 -24.03 -21.87
C GLY A 158 -21.88 -22.67 -21.82
N ILE A 159 -20.63 -22.57 -22.29
CA ILE A 159 -19.90 -21.29 -22.33
C ILE A 159 -20.51 -20.30 -23.32
N GLU A 160 -21.05 -20.77 -24.45
CA GLU A 160 -21.85 -19.96 -25.39
C GLU A 160 -23.06 -19.35 -24.68
N LEU A 161 -23.79 -20.17 -23.91
CA LEU A 161 -25.03 -19.76 -23.25
C LEU A 161 -24.85 -18.68 -22.18
N VAL A 162 -23.62 -18.52 -21.66
CA VAL A 162 -23.29 -17.45 -20.71
C VAL A 162 -23.27 -16.08 -21.41
N GLY A 163 -22.95 -16.03 -22.71
CA GLY A 163 -22.90 -14.78 -23.49
C GLY A 163 -21.81 -13.81 -23.04
N ARG A 164 -20.76 -14.30 -22.37
CA ARG A 164 -19.60 -13.52 -21.94
C ARG A 164 -18.38 -13.82 -22.82
N PRO A 165 -17.41 -12.89 -22.90
CA PRO A 165 -16.15 -13.20 -23.54
C PRO A 165 -15.48 -14.45 -22.94
N PHE A 166 -14.89 -15.30 -23.77
CA PHE A 166 -14.17 -16.47 -23.28
C PHE A 166 -12.91 -16.75 -24.07
N LEU A 167 -11.89 -17.24 -23.38
CA LEU A 167 -10.67 -17.80 -23.96
C LEU A 167 -10.64 -19.29 -23.66
N TRP A 168 -10.65 -20.13 -24.69
CA TRP A 168 -10.66 -21.58 -24.54
C TRP A 168 -9.45 -22.24 -25.20
N VAL A 169 -8.71 -23.01 -24.41
CA VAL A 169 -7.65 -23.89 -24.90
C VAL A 169 -8.27 -25.21 -25.37
N VAL A 170 -8.24 -25.45 -26.69
CA VAL A 170 -8.70 -26.69 -27.33
C VAL A 170 -7.55 -27.33 -28.09
N ARG A 171 -7.01 -28.41 -27.54
CA ARG A 171 -5.92 -29.18 -28.15
C ARG A 171 -6.42 -30.00 -29.34
N SER A 172 -5.51 -30.42 -30.22
CA SER A 172 -5.85 -31.28 -31.37
C SER A 172 -6.27 -32.71 -30.99
N ASP A 173 -6.07 -33.11 -29.73
CA ASP A 173 -6.38 -34.44 -29.19
C ASP A 173 -7.45 -34.40 -28.08
N PHE A 174 -8.18 -33.29 -27.97
CA PHE A 174 -9.02 -32.95 -26.82
C PHE A 174 -10.23 -33.89 -26.62
N THR A 175 -10.71 -34.55 -27.68
CA THR A 175 -11.86 -35.47 -27.62
C THR A 175 -11.45 -36.91 -27.92
N ASP A 176 -11.42 -37.75 -26.89
CA ASP A 176 -11.07 -39.18 -27.00
C ASP A 176 -9.78 -39.47 -27.82
N GLY A 177 -8.81 -38.54 -27.79
CA GLY A 177 -7.55 -38.64 -28.54
C GLY A 177 -7.63 -38.19 -30.00
N SER A 178 -8.69 -37.48 -30.38
CA SER A 178 -8.94 -36.92 -31.71
C SER A 178 -9.28 -35.43 -31.64
N ALA A 179 -9.37 -34.79 -32.82
CA ALA A 179 -9.76 -33.39 -32.90
C ALA A 179 -11.24 -33.24 -32.55
N ALA A 180 -11.54 -32.24 -31.73
CA ALA A 180 -12.91 -31.96 -31.32
C ALA A 180 -13.77 -31.47 -32.50
N GLU A 181 -14.95 -32.06 -32.66
CA GLU A 181 -15.97 -31.55 -33.56
C GLU A 181 -16.81 -30.51 -32.82
N TYR A 182 -16.80 -29.26 -33.29
CA TYR A 182 -17.63 -28.22 -32.69
C TYR A 182 -19.11 -28.43 -33.02
N PRO A 183 -20.04 -28.09 -32.11
CA PRO A 183 -21.46 -28.07 -32.44
C PRO A 183 -21.74 -27.22 -33.69
N ASP A 184 -22.71 -27.64 -34.51
CA ASP A 184 -23.04 -26.98 -35.78
C ASP A 184 -23.18 -25.46 -35.61
N GLY A 185 -22.39 -24.69 -36.36
CA GLY A 185 -22.40 -23.22 -36.38
C GLY A 185 -21.82 -22.54 -35.13
N PHE A 186 -21.20 -23.28 -34.20
CA PHE A 186 -20.68 -22.74 -32.94
C PHE A 186 -19.63 -21.66 -33.17
N ILE A 187 -18.63 -21.93 -34.03
CA ILE A 187 -17.52 -21.01 -34.29
C ILE A 187 -18.01 -19.66 -34.82
N GLU A 188 -19.01 -19.68 -35.72
CA GLU A 188 -19.61 -18.46 -36.26
C GLU A 188 -20.40 -17.68 -35.20
N ARG A 189 -21.12 -18.38 -34.31
CA ARG A 189 -21.93 -17.74 -33.26
C ARG A 189 -21.10 -17.09 -32.16
N VAL A 190 -19.88 -17.59 -31.90
CA VAL A 190 -19.00 -17.05 -30.87
C VAL A 190 -17.91 -16.12 -31.44
N ALA A 191 -17.87 -15.87 -32.75
CA ALA A 191 -16.73 -15.22 -33.40
C ALA A 191 -16.42 -13.79 -32.87
N ASP A 192 -17.40 -13.08 -32.32
CA ASP A 192 -17.26 -11.73 -31.79
C ASP A 192 -16.78 -11.68 -30.33
N HIS A 193 -16.95 -12.77 -29.56
CA HIS A 193 -16.66 -12.80 -28.12
C HIS A 193 -15.87 -14.04 -27.64
N GLY A 194 -15.60 -15.01 -28.50
CA GLY A 194 -14.83 -16.22 -28.20
C GLY A 194 -13.45 -16.20 -28.87
N LYS A 195 -12.40 -16.53 -28.11
CA LYS A 195 -11.06 -16.82 -28.63
C LYS A 195 -10.70 -18.26 -28.32
N ILE A 196 -10.42 -19.04 -29.35
CA ILE A 196 -9.98 -20.42 -29.22
C ILE A 196 -8.53 -20.52 -29.67
N VAL A 197 -7.70 -21.18 -28.86
CA VAL A 197 -6.28 -21.40 -29.13
C VAL A 197 -5.91 -22.85 -28.83
N SER A 198 -4.83 -23.34 -29.44
CA SER A 198 -4.34 -24.71 -29.20
C SER A 198 -3.64 -24.87 -27.86
N TRP A 199 -2.92 -23.83 -27.43
CA TRP A 199 -2.28 -23.71 -26.13
C TRP A 199 -2.12 -22.22 -25.78
N ALA A 200 -2.24 -21.85 -24.51
CA ALA A 200 -2.12 -20.46 -24.06
C ALA A 200 -0.99 -20.31 -23.04
N PRO A 201 -0.30 -19.15 -22.97
CA PRO A 201 0.60 -18.81 -21.88
C PRO A 201 -0.22 -18.61 -20.58
N GLN A 202 -0.52 -19.70 -19.88
CA GLN A 202 -1.51 -19.74 -18.78
C GLN A 202 -1.21 -18.70 -17.69
N GLU A 203 0.05 -18.52 -17.31
CA GLU A 203 0.44 -17.56 -16.28
C GLU A 203 0.11 -16.12 -16.69
N GLU A 204 0.44 -15.73 -17.93
CA GLU A 204 0.12 -14.41 -18.48
C GLU A 204 -1.40 -14.21 -18.61
N VAL A 205 -2.13 -15.25 -19.02
CA VAL A 205 -3.59 -15.21 -19.10
C VAL A 205 -4.21 -15.00 -17.73
N LEU A 206 -3.83 -15.80 -16.72
CA LEU A 206 -4.37 -15.70 -15.36
C LEU A 206 -3.98 -14.38 -14.68
N ALA A 207 -2.82 -13.82 -14.99
CA ALA A 207 -2.40 -12.50 -14.51
C ALA A 207 -3.14 -11.33 -15.21
N HIS A 208 -3.84 -11.58 -16.32
CA HIS A 208 -4.45 -10.53 -17.11
C HIS A 208 -5.75 -10.00 -16.44
N PRO A 209 -5.90 -8.67 -16.27
CA PRO A 209 -7.02 -8.09 -15.51
C PRO A 209 -8.41 -8.31 -16.13
N SER A 210 -8.48 -8.74 -17.39
CA SER A 210 -9.75 -9.10 -18.03
C SER A 210 -10.31 -10.44 -17.60
N VAL A 211 -9.51 -11.34 -17.00
CA VAL A 211 -9.96 -12.69 -16.63
C VAL A 211 -10.82 -12.63 -15.37
N ALA A 212 -12.05 -13.13 -15.50
CA ALA A 212 -13.06 -13.16 -14.45
C ALA A 212 -12.96 -14.43 -13.59
N CYS A 213 -12.78 -15.57 -14.24
CA CYS A 213 -12.70 -16.87 -13.60
C CYS A 213 -11.95 -17.88 -14.47
N PHE A 214 -11.49 -18.95 -13.84
CA PHE A 214 -10.77 -20.04 -14.48
C PHE A 214 -11.54 -21.36 -14.37
N PHE A 215 -12.01 -21.85 -15.50
CA PHE A 215 -12.64 -23.15 -15.65
C PHE A 215 -11.58 -24.21 -15.95
N SER A 216 -11.34 -25.08 -14.95
CA SER A 216 -10.25 -26.05 -14.98
C SER A 216 -10.63 -27.42 -14.42
N HIS A 217 -9.89 -28.42 -14.88
CA HIS A 217 -9.83 -29.77 -14.30
C HIS A 217 -9.13 -29.85 -12.93
N CYS A 218 -8.74 -28.74 -12.30
CA CYS A 218 -8.16 -28.69 -10.95
C CYS A 218 -6.78 -29.35 -10.82
N GLY A 219 -5.96 -29.32 -11.86
CA GLY A 219 -4.57 -29.79 -11.75
C GLY A 219 -3.76 -28.89 -10.81
N TRP A 220 -3.02 -29.47 -9.86
CA TRP A 220 -2.31 -28.75 -8.80
C TRP A 220 -1.51 -27.51 -9.23
N ASN A 221 -0.74 -27.56 -10.34
CA ASN A 221 0.04 -26.39 -10.78
C ASN A 221 -0.88 -25.26 -11.27
N SER A 222 -1.85 -25.57 -12.11
CA SER A 222 -2.91 -24.62 -12.51
C SER A 222 -3.67 -24.07 -11.30
N THR A 223 -3.90 -24.91 -10.28
CA THR A 223 -4.47 -24.50 -8.99
C THR A 223 -3.60 -23.46 -8.28
N MET A 224 -2.30 -23.69 -8.18
CA MET A 224 -1.36 -22.72 -7.60
C MET A 224 -1.33 -21.42 -8.40
N ASP A 225 -1.22 -21.48 -9.73
CA ASP A 225 -1.13 -20.28 -10.58
C ASP A 225 -2.34 -19.37 -10.38
N SER A 226 -3.55 -19.94 -10.38
CA SER A 226 -4.77 -19.16 -10.23
C SER A 226 -4.95 -18.62 -8.80
N ILE A 227 -4.52 -19.36 -7.77
CA ILE A 227 -4.50 -18.86 -6.39
C ILE A 227 -3.56 -17.66 -6.27
N ILE A 228 -2.37 -17.73 -6.87
CA ILE A 228 -1.40 -16.63 -6.88
C ILE A 228 -1.99 -15.40 -7.57
N MET A 229 -2.70 -15.61 -8.69
CA MET A 229 -3.31 -14.52 -9.45
C MET A 229 -4.67 -14.06 -8.89
N GLY A 230 -5.19 -14.70 -7.84
CA GLY A 230 -6.48 -14.36 -7.25
C GLY A 230 -7.68 -14.62 -8.17
N VAL A 231 -7.55 -15.53 -9.13
CA VAL A 231 -8.62 -15.86 -10.09
C VAL A 231 -9.47 -17.02 -9.52
N PRO A 232 -10.80 -16.85 -9.39
CA PRO A 232 -11.67 -17.88 -8.84
C PRO A 232 -11.89 -19.06 -9.80
N PHE A 233 -12.07 -20.25 -9.22
CA PHE A 233 -12.18 -21.51 -9.97
C PHE A 233 -13.61 -21.96 -10.26
N LEU A 234 -13.81 -22.47 -11.48
CA LEU A 234 -14.86 -23.44 -11.76
C LEU A 234 -14.21 -24.81 -11.96
N CYS A 235 -14.54 -25.74 -11.06
CA CYS A 235 -13.90 -27.04 -10.95
C CYS A 235 -14.67 -28.12 -11.69
N TRP A 236 -13.99 -28.84 -12.59
CA TRP A 236 -14.49 -30.07 -13.21
C TRP A 236 -13.39 -31.15 -13.25
N PRO A 237 -13.10 -31.81 -12.12
CA PRO A 237 -12.07 -32.82 -12.02
C PRO A 237 -12.43 -34.03 -12.89
N TYR A 238 -11.41 -34.63 -13.47
CA TYR A 238 -11.54 -35.77 -14.38
C TYR A 238 -10.83 -37.02 -13.85
N VAL A 239 -9.67 -36.85 -13.21
CA VAL A 239 -8.83 -37.97 -12.77
C VAL A 239 -8.04 -37.62 -11.51
N GLY A 240 -7.83 -38.63 -10.67
CA GLY A 240 -6.67 -38.64 -9.79
C GLY A 240 -6.77 -37.68 -8.62
N ASP A 241 -5.69 -36.93 -8.39
CA ASP A 241 -5.59 -35.91 -7.34
C ASP A 241 -6.53 -34.72 -7.54
N GLN A 242 -7.05 -34.51 -8.75
CA GLN A 242 -7.94 -33.39 -9.09
C GLN A 242 -9.21 -33.35 -8.25
N PHE A 243 -9.76 -34.50 -7.83
CA PHE A 243 -10.94 -34.55 -6.97
C PHE A 243 -10.65 -34.06 -5.56
N LEU A 244 -9.45 -34.36 -5.04
CA LEU A 244 -9.00 -33.83 -3.77
C LEU A 244 -8.72 -32.33 -3.89
N ASP A 245 -8.06 -31.92 -4.97
CA ASP A 245 -7.76 -30.51 -5.25
C ASP A 245 -9.06 -29.68 -5.36
N GLN A 246 -10.12 -30.21 -5.99
CA GLN A 246 -11.45 -29.58 -5.97
C GLN A 246 -11.95 -29.35 -4.54
N ASN A 247 -11.86 -30.35 -3.66
CA ASN A 247 -12.35 -30.19 -2.28
C ASN A 247 -11.53 -29.16 -1.50
N TYR A 248 -10.22 -29.06 -1.78
CA TYR A 248 -9.40 -27.95 -1.29
C TYR A 248 -9.93 -26.61 -1.79
N ILE A 249 -10.16 -26.47 -3.10
CA ILE A 249 -10.63 -25.24 -3.74
C ILE A 249 -12.01 -24.82 -3.22
N CYS A 250 -12.96 -25.74 -3.22
CA CYS A 250 -14.38 -25.46 -2.95
C CYS A 250 -14.71 -25.43 -1.45
N ASP A 251 -14.19 -26.39 -0.67
CA ASP A 251 -14.64 -26.58 0.71
C ASP A 251 -13.69 -25.94 1.72
N LYS A 252 -12.38 -26.09 1.51
CA LYS A 252 -11.35 -25.58 2.45
C LYS A 252 -11.03 -24.11 2.20
N TRP A 253 -10.57 -23.78 1.00
CA TRP A 253 -10.14 -22.43 0.64
C TRP A 253 -11.30 -21.54 0.20
N LYS A 254 -12.40 -22.14 -0.28
CA LYS A 254 -13.61 -21.44 -0.74
C LYS A 254 -13.32 -20.41 -1.83
N VAL A 255 -12.39 -20.75 -2.72
CA VAL A 255 -11.94 -19.90 -3.85
C VAL A 255 -12.50 -20.38 -5.19
N GLY A 256 -13.50 -21.26 -5.17
CA GLY A 256 -14.15 -21.75 -6.38
C GLY A 256 -15.39 -22.59 -6.13
N LEU A 257 -16.02 -23.02 -7.22
CA LEU A 257 -17.23 -23.84 -7.23
C LEU A 257 -16.99 -25.13 -8.02
N GLY A 258 -17.50 -26.25 -7.52
CA GLY A 258 -17.56 -27.52 -8.26
C GLY A 258 -18.81 -27.63 -9.12
N LEU A 259 -18.68 -28.26 -10.28
CA LEU A 259 -19.82 -28.68 -11.09
C LEU A 259 -20.40 -29.99 -10.56
N ASN A 260 -21.73 -30.13 -10.64
CA ASN A 260 -22.42 -31.33 -10.20
C ASN A 260 -22.84 -32.18 -11.41
N PRO A 261 -22.23 -33.36 -11.64
CA PRO A 261 -22.67 -34.28 -12.69
C PRO A 261 -24.01 -34.92 -12.36
N ASP A 262 -24.73 -35.30 -13.42
CA ASP A 262 -25.88 -36.18 -13.31
C ASP A 262 -25.47 -37.63 -12.97
N GLU A 263 -26.46 -38.52 -12.86
CA GLU A 263 -26.26 -39.95 -12.55
C GLU A 263 -25.36 -40.69 -13.55
N ASN A 264 -25.17 -40.15 -14.76
CA ASN A 264 -24.31 -40.71 -15.80
C ASN A 264 -22.94 -40.00 -15.89
N GLY A 265 -22.64 -39.07 -14.97
CA GLY A 265 -21.39 -38.31 -14.98
C GLY A 265 -21.37 -37.14 -15.96
N LEU A 266 -22.51 -36.77 -16.56
CA LEU A 266 -22.61 -35.68 -17.52
C LEU A 266 -22.90 -34.35 -16.80
N ILE A 267 -22.17 -33.31 -17.17
CA ILE A 267 -22.45 -31.94 -16.75
C ILE A 267 -23.28 -31.27 -17.86
N SER A 268 -24.47 -30.81 -17.52
CA SER A 268 -25.30 -30.08 -18.49
C SER A 268 -24.78 -28.66 -18.74
N ARG A 269 -24.99 -28.14 -19.95
CA ARG A 269 -24.72 -26.74 -20.30
C ARG A 269 -25.39 -25.72 -19.36
N HIS A 270 -26.53 -26.07 -18.77
CA HIS A 270 -27.26 -25.21 -17.84
C HIS A 270 -26.58 -25.15 -16.47
N GLU A 271 -26.02 -26.27 -15.99
CA GLU A 271 -25.20 -26.30 -14.77
C GLU A 271 -23.93 -25.44 -14.96
N ILE A 272 -23.27 -25.57 -16.11
CA ILE A 272 -22.09 -24.75 -16.47
C ILE A 272 -22.47 -23.27 -16.44
N LYS A 273 -23.51 -22.87 -17.17
CA LYS A 273 -23.98 -21.48 -17.22
C LYS A 273 -24.26 -20.94 -15.82
N MET A 274 -25.08 -21.64 -15.05
CA MET A 274 -25.46 -21.22 -13.71
C MET A 274 -24.25 -21.06 -12.78
N LYS A 275 -23.29 -21.99 -12.82
CA LYS A 275 -22.11 -21.96 -11.96
C LYS A 275 -21.14 -20.87 -12.38
N ILE A 276 -20.97 -20.63 -13.68
CA ILE A 276 -20.20 -19.50 -14.18
C ILE A 276 -20.86 -18.19 -13.74
N GLU A 277 -22.16 -18.00 -13.99
CA GLU A 277 -22.90 -16.80 -13.60
C GLU A 277 -22.81 -16.53 -12.09
N LYS A 278 -22.90 -17.58 -11.28
CA LYS A 278 -22.71 -17.48 -9.82
C LYS A 278 -21.27 -17.10 -9.46
N LEU A 279 -20.27 -17.62 -10.17
CA LEU A 279 -18.87 -17.32 -9.88
C LEU A 279 -18.50 -15.89 -10.28
N VAL A 280 -19.10 -15.37 -11.35
CA VAL A 280 -18.85 -14.02 -11.90
C VAL A 280 -19.88 -12.98 -11.45
N SER A 281 -20.79 -13.33 -10.54
CA SER A 281 -21.66 -12.35 -9.89
C SER A 281 -20.85 -11.48 -8.94
N ASP A 282 -21.17 -10.18 -8.85
CA ASP A 282 -20.45 -9.20 -8.04
C ASP A 282 -20.27 -9.66 -6.58
N ASP A 283 -21.28 -10.34 -6.00
CA ASP A 283 -21.23 -10.89 -4.63
C ASP A 283 -20.14 -11.95 -4.43
N VAL A 284 -19.90 -12.82 -5.42
CA VAL A 284 -18.92 -13.92 -5.33
C VAL A 284 -17.54 -13.44 -5.75
N LEU A 285 -17.43 -12.59 -6.78
CA LEU A 285 -16.18 -11.91 -7.11
C LEU A 285 -15.69 -11.06 -5.92
N ALA A 286 -16.59 -10.35 -5.23
CA ALA A 286 -16.28 -9.63 -3.99
C ALA A 286 -15.99 -10.57 -2.80
N ALA A 287 -16.59 -11.76 -2.73
CA ALA A 287 -16.28 -12.75 -1.69
C ALA A 287 -14.94 -13.46 -1.90
N THR A 288 -14.55 -13.75 -3.15
CA THR A 288 -13.27 -14.40 -3.49
C THR A 288 -12.10 -13.42 -3.63
N MET A 289 -12.35 -12.16 -3.99
CA MET A 289 -11.33 -11.08 -3.96
C MET A 289 -11.25 -10.38 -2.59
N GLY A 290 -12.09 -10.76 -1.63
CA GLY A 290 -12.36 -9.96 -0.43
C GLY A 290 -13.11 -8.67 -0.80
N ARG A 291 -14.01 -8.20 0.09
CA ARG A 291 -14.61 -6.87 -0.10
C ARG A 291 -13.47 -5.86 -0.16
N ARG A 292 -13.40 -5.08 -1.25
CA ARG A 292 -12.38 -4.04 -1.38
C ARG A 292 -12.52 -3.08 -0.20
N PRO A 293 -11.55 -3.00 0.72
CA PRO A 293 -11.67 -2.12 1.88
C PRO A 293 -11.81 -0.69 1.39
N HIS A 294 -12.85 0.00 1.86
CA HIS A 294 -13.03 1.42 1.57
C HIS A 294 -12.57 2.24 2.77
N VAL A 295 -11.57 3.07 2.53
CA VAL A 295 -10.91 3.91 3.52
C VAL A 295 -11.23 5.37 3.22
N LEU A 296 -11.67 6.11 4.24
CA LEU A 296 -11.70 7.56 4.20
C LEU A 296 -10.43 8.12 4.84
N ILE A 297 -9.83 9.12 4.19
CA ILE A 297 -8.68 9.85 4.73
C ILE A 297 -9.09 11.31 4.94
N ILE A 298 -8.89 11.84 6.15
CA ILE A 298 -9.23 13.21 6.52
C ILE A 298 -7.98 13.93 7.05
N PRO A 299 -7.31 14.76 6.23
CA PRO A 299 -6.17 15.57 6.65
C PRO A 299 -6.59 16.84 7.41
N PHE A 300 -5.70 17.38 8.23
CA PHE A 300 -5.79 18.77 8.66
C PHE A 300 -5.54 19.69 7.44
N PRO A 301 -6.26 20.82 7.25
CA PRO A 301 -6.22 21.65 6.05
C PRO A 301 -4.97 22.55 5.97
N ALA A 302 -3.80 21.93 6.06
CA ALA A 302 -2.50 22.58 5.86
C ALA A 302 -1.62 21.72 4.95
N GLN A 303 -0.75 22.37 4.18
CA GLN A 303 0.11 21.71 3.18
C GLN A 303 0.96 20.59 3.80
N GLY A 304 1.53 20.85 4.98
CA GLY A 304 2.35 19.86 5.72
C GLY A 304 1.57 18.66 6.24
N HIS A 305 0.24 18.66 6.16
CA HIS A 305 -0.63 17.58 6.60
C HIS A 305 -1.26 16.87 5.40
N VAL A 306 -1.78 17.63 4.43
CA VAL A 306 -2.39 17.10 3.20
C VAL A 306 -1.39 16.33 2.34
N ALA A 307 -0.19 16.88 2.10
CA ALA A 307 0.79 16.26 1.23
C ALA A 307 1.23 14.84 1.69
N PRO A 308 1.70 14.63 2.95
CA PRO A 308 2.10 13.29 3.39
C PRO A 308 0.92 12.31 3.44
N LEU A 309 -0.28 12.75 3.83
CA LEU A 309 -1.46 11.91 3.81
C LEU A 309 -1.87 11.52 2.39
N MET A 310 -1.72 12.41 1.41
CA MET A 310 -1.98 12.08 0.01
C MET A 310 -0.96 11.05 -0.50
N LYS A 311 0.33 11.20 -0.19
CA LYS A 311 1.34 10.18 -0.53
C LYS A 311 0.97 8.81 0.05
N PHE A 312 0.60 8.79 1.33
CA PHE A 312 0.15 7.59 2.01
C PHE A 312 -1.12 6.99 1.38
N ALA A 313 -2.06 7.84 0.99
CA ALA A 313 -3.29 7.45 0.30
C ALA A 313 -3.01 6.70 -1.00
N TYR A 314 -2.05 7.17 -1.79
CA TYR A 314 -1.64 6.48 -3.01
C TYR A 314 -0.99 5.13 -2.69
N GLN A 315 -0.02 5.10 -1.76
CA GLN A 315 0.66 3.87 -1.38
C GLN A 315 -0.31 2.76 -0.95
N ILE A 316 -1.33 3.07 -0.16
CA ILE A 316 -2.33 2.06 0.24
C ILE A 316 -3.26 1.70 -0.93
N SER A 317 -3.56 2.64 -1.82
CA SER A 317 -4.39 2.39 -3.01
C SER A 317 -3.75 1.39 -3.97
N ASP A 318 -2.41 1.42 -4.07
CA ASP A 318 -1.63 0.48 -4.90
C ASP A 318 -1.73 -0.97 -4.41
N HIS A 319 -2.18 -1.16 -3.16
CA HIS A 319 -2.42 -2.47 -2.58
C HIS A 319 -3.89 -2.90 -2.69
N GLY A 320 -4.66 -2.29 -3.59
CA GLY A 320 -6.05 -2.66 -3.86
C GLY A 320 -7.06 -2.05 -2.90
N ILE A 321 -6.67 -1.17 -1.98
CA ILE A 321 -7.59 -0.48 -1.07
C ILE A 321 -8.30 0.65 -1.84
N LYS A 322 -9.62 0.81 -1.65
CA LYS A 322 -10.36 1.97 -2.19
C LYS A 322 -10.15 3.13 -1.22
N VAL A 323 -9.75 4.28 -1.74
CA VAL A 323 -9.49 5.47 -0.92
C VAL A 323 -10.38 6.61 -1.35
N THR A 324 -11.07 7.24 -0.40
CA THR A 324 -11.72 8.53 -0.55
C THR A 324 -11.01 9.54 0.34
N PHE A 325 -10.43 10.56 -0.27
CA PHE A 325 -9.70 11.62 0.41
C PHE A 325 -10.62 12.84 0.58
N VAL A 326 -10.98 13.15 1.83
CA VAL A 326 -12.00 14.15 2.18
C VAL A 326 -11.32 15.42 2.68
N ASN A 327 -11.35 16.47 1.87
CA ASN A 327 -10.81 17.79 2.22
C ASN A 327 -11.90 18.74 2.73
N SER A 328 -11.51 19.93 3.20
CA SER A 328 -12.45 21.06 3.18
C SER A 328 -12.70 21.53 1.74
N ASP A 329 -13.85 22.13 1.47
CA ASP A 329 -14.16 22.70 0.14
C ASP A 329 -13.04 23.63 -0.37
N PHE A 330 -12.55 24.53 0.48
CA PHE A 330 -11.47 25.45 0.13
C PHE A 330 -10.15 24.75 -0.23
N ILE A 331 -9.76 23.71 0.51
CA ILE A 331 -8.54 22.95 0.20
C ILE A 331 -8.73 22.08 -1.04
N HIS A 332 -9.92 21.50 -1.22
CA HIS A 332 -10.26 20.74 -2.41
C HIS A 332 -10.08 21.59 -3.68
N GLU A 333 -10.65 22.79 -3.71
CA GLU A 333 -10.50 23.73 -4.83
C GLU A 333 -9.03 24.07 -5.10
N LYS A 334 -8.23 24.31 -4.05
CA LYS A 334 -6.79 24.57 -4.19
C LYS A 334 -6.02 23.40 -4.79
N LEU A 335 -6.32 22.18 -4.37
CA LEU A 335 -5.68 20.97 -4.90
C LEU A 335 -6.03 20.77 -6.37
N VAL A 336 -7.31 20.94 -6.72
CA VAL A 336 -7.78 20.83 -8.11
C VAL A 336 -7.14 21.90 -8.99
N ALA A 337 -7.03 23.14 -8.51
CA ALA A 337 -6.40 24.23 -9.27
C ALA A 337 -4.86 24.07 -9.42
N ALA A 338 -4.22 23.29 -8.55
CA ALA A 338 -2.78 23.03 -8.61
C ALA A 338 -2.42 21.81 -9.46
N LEU A 339 -3.40 21.02 -9.89
CA LEU A 339 -3.21 19.87 -10.76
C LEU A 339 -2.85 20.30 -12.19
N PRO A 340 -1.94 19.59 -12.88
CA PRO A 340 -1.71 19.80 -14.32
C PRO A 340 -2.95 19.42 -15.15
N ASP A 341 -3.20 20.16 -16.24
CA ASP A 341 -4.36 19.95 -17.14
C ASP A 341 -4.43 18.54 -17.76
N GLU A 342 -3.34 17.78 -17.77
CA GLU A 342 -3.26 16.43 -18.37
C GLU A 342 -3.60 15.27 -17.39
N ASP A 343 -3.76 15.55 -16.09
CA ASP A 343 -3.95 14.53 -15.04
C ASP A 343 -5.43 14.17 -14.75
N GLU A 344 -6.40 14.65 -15.53
CA GLU A 344 -7.82 14.21 -15.42
C GLU A 344 -8.01 12.71 -15.71
N ALA A 345 -7.01 12.05 -16.31
CA ALA A 345 -7.04 10.63 -16.63
C ALA A 345 -6.54 9.76 -15.46
N ARG A 346 -7.49 9.27 -14.66
CA ARG A 346 -7.40 8.16 -13.67
C ARG A 346 -6.80 8.53 -12.31
N SER A 347 -7.46 9.40 -11.54
CA SER A 347 -7.24 9.42 -10.10
C SER A 347 -7.68 8.08 -9.48
N ARG A 348 -6.70 7.27 -9.04
CA ARG A 348 -6.92 6.02 -8.26
C ARG A 348 -7.62 6.28 -6.92
N ILE A 349 -7.69 7.54 -6.50
CA ILE A 349 -8.26 8.02 -5.25
C ILE A 349 -9.48 8.88 -5.55
N GLY A 350 -10.59 8.63 -4.86
CA GLY A 350 -11.74 9.53 -4.90
C GLY A 350 -11.46 10.80 -4.11
N LEU A 351 -11.56 11.97 -4.71
CA LEU A 351 -11.50 13.24 -3.97
C LEU A 351 -12.92 13.67 -3.60
N ALA A 352 -13.12 14.02 -2.33
CA ALA A 352 -14.36 14.59 -1.83
C ALA A 352 -14.08 15.84 -1.00
N SER A 353 -15.12 16.62 -0.72
CA SER A 353 -15.02 17.80 0.10
C SER A 353 -16.22 17.95 1.05
N ILE A 354 -15.99 18.62 2.16
CA ILE A 354 -17.02 19.04 3.12
C ILE A 354 -16.81 20.50 3.55
N PRO A 355 -17.86 21.22 4.00
CA PRO A 355 -17.72 22.61 4.43
C PRO A 355 -16.87 22.77 5.69
N ASP A 356 -15.94 23.73 5.68
CA ASP A 356 -15.17 24.17 6.87
C ASP A 356 -15.93 25.18 7.75
N GLY A 357 -17.14 25.57 7.33
CA GLY A 357 -18.00 26.53 8.01
C GLY A 357 -17.69 28.01 7.74
N LEU A 358 -16.67 28.32 6.94
CA LEU A 358 -16.36 29.67 6.51
C LEU A 358 -16.89 29.95 5.10
N GLY A 359 -17.47 31.12 4.86
CA GLY A 359 -17.94 31.53 3.53
C GLY A 359 -16.80 31.74 2.53
N PRO A 360 -17.03 31.68 1.20
CA PRO A 360 -15.97 31.74 0.18
C PRO A 360 -15.03 32.96 0.24
N GLY A 361 -15.53 34.11 0.72
CA GLY A 361 -14.75 35.35 0.87
C GLY A 361 -14.11 35.55 2.25
N GLU A 362 -14.29 34.64 3.20
CA GLU A 362 -13.71 34.76 4.53
C GLU A 362 -12.24 34.33 4.55
N ASP A 363 -11.42 35.08 5.27
CA ASP A 363 -9.98 34.82 5.35
C ASP A 363 -9.69 33.58 6.19
N ARG A 364 -9.03 32.60 5.57
CA ARG A 364 -8.55 31.37 6.22
C ARG A 364 -7.14 31.50 6.82
N LYS A 365 -6.51 32.68 6.73
CA LYS A 365 -5.25 32.97 7.42
C LYS A 365 -5.44 33.21 8.92
N ASP A 366 -6.65 33.57 9.35
CA ASP A 366 -7.01 33.59 10.78
C ASP A 366 -7.13 32.16 11.31
N SER A 367 -6.02 31.65 11.84
CA SER A 367 -5.89 30.28 12.30
C SER A 367 -6.84 29.96 13.47
N LEU A 368 -7.15 30.95 14.32
CA LEU A 368 -8.07 30.78 15.44
C LEU A 368 -9.51 30.61 14.93
N LYS A 369 -9.95 31.51 14.06
CA LYS A 369 -11.29 31.47 13.47
C LYS A 369 -11.51 30.22 12.62
N LEU A 370 -10.52 29.86 11.81
CA LEU A 370 -10.58 28.64 10.98
C LEU A 370 -10.69 27.40 11.87
N THR A 371 -9.85 27.29 12.90
CA THR A 371 -9.88 26.17 13.84
C THR A 371 -11.24 26.08 14.54
N ASP A 372 -11.77 27.17 15.10
CA ASP A 372 -13.09 27.15 15.75
C ASP A 372 -14.21 26.68 14.80
N SER A 373 -14.20 27.20 13.57
CA SER A 373 -15.19 26.86 12.56
C SER A 373 -15.15 25.38 12.17
N ILE A 374 -13.97 24.86 11.89
CA ILE A 374 -13.73 23.45 11.55
C ILE A 374 -14.28 22.53 12.63
N PHE A 375 -13.89 22.77 13.90
CA PHE A 375 -14.28 21.90 15.01
C PHE A 375 -15.77 21.97 15.32
N ARG A 376 -16.44 23.08 14.99
CA ARG A 376 -17.89 23.23 15.15
C ARG A 376 -18.69 22.60 14.01
N VAL A 377 -18.21 22.69 12.77
CA VAL A 377 -19.02 22.45 11.56
C VAL A 377 -18.69 21.12 10.88
N MET A 378 -17.41 20.81 10.66
CA MET A 378 -17.00 19.62 9.91
C MET A 378 -17.45 18.28 10.52
N PRO A 379 -17.52 18.07 11.85
CA PRO A 379 -17.96 16.79 12.41
C PRO A 379 -19.37 16.37 11.95
N GLY A 380 -20.30 17.31 11.83
CA GLY A 380 -21.66 17.05 11.37
C GLY A 380 -21.68 16.63 9.90
N HIS A 381 -20.99 17.38 9.05
CA HIS A 381 -20.92 17.07 7.62
C HIS A 381 -20.14 15.79 7.31
N LEU A 382 -19.08 15.48 8.08
CA LEU A 382 -18.37 14.20 7.93
C LEU A 382 -19.31 13.03 8.24
N LYS A 383 -20.08 13.12 9.33
CA LYS A 383 -21.07 12.09 9.68
C LYS A 383 -22.10 11.90 8.56
N GLU A 384 -22.71 12.98 8.08
CA GLU A 384 -23.68 12.95 6.98
C GLU A 384 -23.08 12.35 5.69
N PHE A 385 -21.83 12.72 5.37
CA PHE A 385 -21.09 12.17 4.25
C PHE A 385 -20.89 10.66 4.38
N MET A 386 -20.43 10.20 5.55
CA MET A 386 -20.20 8.78 5.82
C MET A 386 -21.51 7.96 5.77
N GLU A 387 -22.59 8.49 6.33
CA GLU A 387 -23.93 7.87 6.24
C GLU A 387 -24.40 7.76 4.79
N LYS A 388 -24.22 8.83 3.99
CA LYS A 388 -24.56 8.81 2.57
C LYS A 388 -23.77 7.74 1.82
N VAL A 389 -22.45 7.69 1.98
CA VAL A 389 -21.59 6.68 1.31
C VAL A 389 -22.03 5.27 1.71
N ASN A 390 -22.21 5.01 3.00
CA ASN A 390 -22.60 3.69 3.52
C ASN A 390 -23.99 3.23 3.08
N ASN A 391 -24.90 4.16 2.78
CA ASN A 391 -26.26 3.86 2.31
C ASN A 391 -26.38 3.78 0.77
N SER A 392 -25.36 4.21 0.03
CA SER A 392 -25.42 4.31 -1.44
C SER A 392 -25.16 2.96 -2.13
N ASN A 393 -24.22 2.17 -1.61
CA ASN A 393 -23.88 0.85 -2.14
C ASN A 393 -23.32 -0.03 -1.00
N ASP A 394 -23.91 -1.20 -0.79
CA ASP A 394 -23.51 -2.15 0.26
C ASP A 394 -22.07 -2.66 0.08
N ASP A 395 -21.54 -2.62 -1.15
CA ASP A 395 -20.17 -3.02 -1.51
C ASP A 395 -19.15 -1.88 -1.40
N GLU A 396 -19.61 -0.65 -1.10
CA GLU A 396 -18.74 0.51 -0.91
C GLU A 396 -18.74 1.04 0.52
N LYS A 397 -19.20 0.22 1.48
CA LYS A 397 -19.22 0.61 2.89
C LYS A 397 -17.84 0.95 3.39
N ILE A 398 -17.77 2.07 4.11
CA ILE A 398 -16.56 2.57 4.75
C ILE A 398 -16.15 1.57 5.84
N THR A 399 -14.99 0.99 5.67
CA THR A 399 -14.41 0.01 6.58
C THR A 399 -13.49 0.66 7.61
N CYS A 400 -12.88 1.79 7.26
CA CYS A 400 -11.93 2.50 8.12
C CYS A 400 -11.90 4.00 7.83
N VAL A 401 -11.64 4.77 8.87
CA VAL A 401 -11.30 6.19 8.82
C VAL A 401 -9.86 6.38 9.28
N ILE A 402 -9.05 7.00 8.43
CA ILE A 402 -7.71 7.48 8.76
C ILE A 402 -7.79 8.99 8.91
N ALA A 403 -7.51 9.51 10.09
CA ALA A 403 -7.56 10.94 10.34
C ALA A 403 -6.19 11.45 10.77
N ASP A 404 -5.92 12.70 10.40
CA ASP A 404 -4.82 13.45 11.00
C ASP A 404 -4.94 13.48 12.52
N SER A 405 -3.82 13.30 13.21
CA SER A 405 -3.72 13.39 14.67
C SER A 405 -4.26 14.71 15.24
N ALA A 406 -4.20 15.83 14.50
CA ALA A 406 -4.78 17.10 14.91
C ALA A 406 -6.31 17.20 14.73
N PHE A 407 -6.93 16.19 14.10
CA PHE A 407 -8.38 16.07 13.88
C PHE A 407 -8.94 14.89 14.69
N GLY A 408 -8.68 14.88 16.00
CA GLY A 408 -9.21 13.85 16.90
C GLY A 408 -10.72 13.65 16.80
N TRP A 409 -11.48 14.72 16.50
CA TRP A 409 -12.93 14.66 16.31
C TRP A 409 -13.37 13.73 15.16
N ALA A 410 -12.55 13.55 14.12
CA ALA A 410 -12.88 12.65 13.00
C ALA A 410 -12.78 11.18 13.46
N LEU A 411 -11.83 10.86 14.33
CA LEU A 411 -11.73 9.56 15.00
C LEU A 411 -12.94 9.32 15.91
N GLU A 412 -13.39 10.33 16.66
CA GLU A 412 -14.58 10.25 17.51
C GLU A 412 -15.87 10.04 16.71
N VAL A 413 -16.01 10.67 15.53
CA VAL A 413 -17.15 10.45 14.63
C VAL A 413 -17.15 9.00 14.12
N ALA A 414 -16.01 8.51 13.66
CA ALA A 414 -15.88 7.13 13.19
C ALA A 414 -16.14 6.10 14.31
N ASP A 415 -15.68 6.38 15.52
CA ASP A 415 -15.95 5.58 16.72
C ASP A 415 -17.44 5.42 17.00
N LYS A 416 -18.19 6.53 17.01
CA LYS A 416 -19.65 6.54 17.21
C LYS A 416 -20.40 5.75 16.14
N MET A 417 -19.79 5.57 14.97
CA MET A 417 -20.35 4.79 13.86
C MET A 417 -19.86 3.33 13.84
N GLY A 418 -19.00 2.93 14.78
CA GLY A 418 -18.45 1.57 14.85
C GLY A 418 -17.47 1.24 13.71
N ILE A 419 -16.86 2.24 13.08
CA ILE A 419 -15.93 2.09 11.96
C ILE A 419 -14.49 2.03 12.50
N LYS A 420 -13.58 1.23 11.90
CA LYS A 420 -12.17 1.16 12.33
C LYS A 420 -11.51 2.54 12.23
N ARG A 421 -10.62 2.87 13.17
CA ARG A 421 -9.99 4.19 13.29
C ARG A 421 -8.48 4.09 13.24
N VAL A 422 -7.83 4.94 12.47
CA VAL A 422 -6.37 5.05 12.40
C VAL A 422 -5.98 6.51 12.52
N ALA A 423 -5.06 6.82 13.43
CA ALA A 423 -4.48 8.15 13.54
C ALA A 423 -3.23 8.23 12.67
N PHE A 424 -3.06 9.32 11.94
CA PHE A 424 -1.84 9.61 11.19
C PHE A 424 -1.16 10.85 11.78
N CYS A 425 0.11 10.71 12.14
CA CYS A 425 0.94 11.78 12.68
C CYS A 425 1.90 12.31 11.58
N PRO A 426 1.69 13.54 11.08
CA PRO A 426 2.53 14.14 10.04
C PRO A 426 3.80 14.81 10.60
N PHE A 427 3.97 14.87 11.92
CA PHE A 427 5.14 15.44 12.60
C PHE A 427 5.98 14.38 13.33
N GLY A 428 7.12 14.79 13.88
CA GLY A 428 8.12 13.88 14.45
C GLY A 428 7.68 13.16 15.73
N PRO A 429 8.18 11.93 15.97
CA PRO A 429 7.81 11.13 17.14
C PRO A 429 8.24 11.78 18.45
N GLY A 430 9.30 12.61 18.49
CA GLY A 430 9.67 13.36 19.69
C GLY A 430 8.55 14.29 20.21
N SER A 431 7.96 15.09 19.33
CA SER A 431 6.82 15.97 19.65
C SER A 431 5.57 15.18 20.02
N LEU A 432 5.33 14.03 19.36
CA LEU A 432 4.21 13.15 19.70
C LEU A 432 4.39 12.51 21.08
N ALA A 433 5.58 12.03 21.41
CA ALA A 433 5.91 11.51 22.73
C ALA A 433 5.67 12.56 23.82
N LEU A 434 6.06 13.82 23.58
CA LEU A 434 5.76 14.93 24.48
C LEU A 434 4.25 15.09 24.69
N ALA A 435 3.47 15.09 23.61
CA ALA A 435 2.02 15.22 23.68
C ALA A 435 1.37 14.12 24.55
N PHE A 436 1.78 12.85 24.39
CA PHE A 436 1.33 11.74 25.24
C PHE A 436 1.70 11.90 26.73
N HIS A 437 2.75 12.67 27.04
CA HIS A 437 3.20 12.92 28.41
C HIS A 437 2.57 14.16 29.05
N ILE A 438 1.84 15.01 28.30
CA ILE A 438 1.22 16.23 28.84
C ILE A 438 0.43 15.99 30.13
N PRO A 439 -0.46 14.98 30.25
CA PRO A 439 -1.23 14.76 31.49
C PRO A 439 -0.32 14.57 32.71
N ARG A 440 0.73 13.76 32.58
CA ARG A 440 1.68 13.47 33.67
C ARG A 440 2.55 14.69 34.00
N LEU A 441 2.88 15.50 33.01
CA LEU A 441 3.64 16.74 33.19
C LEU A 441 2.81 17.82 33.92
N ILE A 442 1.50 17.89 33.68
CA ILE A 442 0.57 18.74 34.44
C ILE A 442 0.47 18.23 35.88
N GLU A 443 0.25 16.93 36.08
CA GLU A 443 0.16 16.31 37.42
C GLU A 443 1.43 16.51 38.25
N ALA A 444 2.60 16.49 37.60
CA ALA A 444 3.89 16.74 38.22
C ALA A 444 4.14 18.23 38.53
N GLY A 445 3.25 19.14 38.13
CA GLY A 445 3.41 20.58 38.32
C GLY A 445 4.51 21.20 37.45
N LEU A 446 4.84 20.56 36.32
CA LEU A 446 5.82 21.07 35.35
C LEU A 446 5.14 21.95 34.29
N LEU A 447 3.93 21.58 33.86
CA LEU A 447 3.14 22.33 32.87
C LEU A 447 1.90 22.98 33.49
N ASN A 448 1.60 24.19 33.03
CA ASN A 448 0.33 24.85 33.26
C ASN A 448 -0.78 24.13 32.48
N SER A 449 -1.88 23.79 33.15
CA SER A 449 -3.01 23.07 32.54
C SER A 449 -3.83 23.88 31.54
N THR A 450 -3.69 25.21 31.51
CA THR A 450 -4.44 26.11 30.64
C THR A 450 -3.72 26.34 29.31
N ASP A 451 -2.46 26.76 29.37
CA ASP A 451 -1.71 27.24 28.20
C ASP A 451 -0.44 26.43 27.90
N GLY A 452 -0.16 25.39 28.70
CA GLY A 452 1.00 24.52 28.54
C GLY A 452 2.33 25.23 28.78
N SER A 453 2.34 26.40 29.41
CA SER A 453 3.58 27.06 29.82
C SER A 453 4.32 26.24 30.87
N LEU A 454 5.66 26.28 30.86
CA LEU A 454 6.45 25.69 31.94
C LEU A 454 6.28 26.51 33.22
N LEU A 455 6.04 25.82 34.34
CA LEU A 455 5.89 26.43 35.67
C LEU A 455 7.24 26.67 36.36
N ASN A 456 8.32 26.10 35.84
CA ASN A 456 9.69 26.31 36.27
C ASN A 456 10.63 26.45 35.05
N ASP A 457 11.86 26.92 35.25
CA ASP A 457 12.85 27.06 34.18
C ASP A 457 13.57 25.74 33.83
N GLU A 458 13.01 24.59 34.24
CA GLU A 458 13.62 23.28 33.99
C GLU A 458 13.31 22.77 32.58
N LEU A 459 14.27 22.12 31.95
CA LEU A 459 14.05 21.46 30.67
C LEU A 459 13.19 20.20 30.85
N ILE A 460 12.24 19.97 29.94
CA ILE A 460 11.52 18.68 29.90
C ILE A 460 12.40 17.65 29.20
N CYS A 461 12.81 16.62 29.95
CA CYS A 461 13.57 15.48 29.45
C CYS A 461 12.70 14.22 29.52
N LEU A 462 12.22 13.72 28.38
CA LEU A 462 11.39 12.50 28.33
C LEU A 462 12.24 11.23 28.43
N ALA A 463 13.39 11.22 27.75
CA ALA A 463 14.38 10.15 27.80
C ALA A 463 15.76 10.71 27.45
N LYS A 464 16.83 9.96 27.77
CA LYS A 464 18.22 10.39 27.56
C LYS A 464 18.54 10.72 26.09
N ASP A 465 17.97 9.96 25.16
CA ASP A 465 18.27 10.06 23.73
C ASP A 465 17.25 10.92 22.97
N ILE A 466 16.28 11.54 23.66
CA ILE A 466 15.33 12.50 23.08
C ILE A 466 15.82 13.91 23.43
N PRO A 467 16.02 14.81 22.45
CA PRO A 467 16.41 16.18 22.74
C PRO A 467 15.43 16.85 23.71
N ALA A 468 15.96 17.51 24.73
CA ALA A 468 15.14 18.14 25.76
C ALA A 468 14.35 19.34 25.20
N PHE A 469 13.21 19.64 25.83
CA PHE A 469 12.37 20.77 25.47
C PHE A 469 12.58 21.94 26.43
N SER A 470 12.69 23.15 25.88
CA SER A 470 12.75 24.40 26.65
C SER A 470 11.43 25.18 26.58
N SER A 471 11.20 26.08 27.54
CA SER A 471 9.95 26.85 27.71
C SER A 471 9.50 27.60 26.45
N ASN A 472 10.45 28.15 25.69
CA ASN A 472 10.22 28.92 24.47
C ASN A 472 10.27 28.09 23.18
N ARG A 473 10.43 26.77 23.28
CA ARG A 473 10.55 25.85 22.14
C ARG A 473 9.64 24.62 22.28
N LEU A 474 8.57 24.73 23.07
CA LEU A 474 7.54 23.71 23.08
C LEU A 474 6.76 23.77 21.75
N PRO A 475 6.21 22.65 21.26
CA PRO A 475 5.46 22.64 20.01
C PRO A 475 4.24 23.58 19.97
N TRP A 476 3.73 24.00 21.12
CA TRP A 476 2.62 24.95 21.23
C TRP A 476 3.05 26.37 21.61
N SER A 477 4.36 26.63 21.79
CA SER A 477 4.84 27.95 22.20
C SER A 477 4.57 29.00 21.12
N CYS A 478 3.77 30.01 21.45
CA CYS A 478 3.56 31.21 20.63
C CYS A 478 3.74 32.46 21.50
N PRO A 479 4.98 32.87 21.83
CA PRO A 479 5.21 33.96 22.79
C PRO A 479 4.59 35.31 22.38
N SER A 480 4.46 35.56 21.07
CA SER A 480 3.83 36.76 20.53
C SER A 480 2.30 36.70 20.49
N ASP A 481 1.70 35.53 20.70
CA ASP A 481 0.26 35.31 20.68
C ASP A 481 -0.16 34.26 21.74
N PRO A 482 -0.35 34.67 23.00
CA PRO A 482 -0.75 33.78 24.09
C PRO A 482 -2.08 33.06 23.85
N THR A 483 -3.01 33.67 23.09
CA THR A 483 -4.32 33.07 22.78
C THR A 483 -4.13 31.89 21.83
N LEU A 484 -3.30 32.07 20.80
CA LEU A 484 -2.95 30.99 19.88
C LEU A 484 -2.20 29.86 20.59
N GLN A 485 -1.28 30.17 21.50
CA GLN A 485 -0.61 29.17 22.32
C GLN A 485 -1.61 28.32 23.12
N GLU A 486 -2.56 28.95 23.81
CA GLU A 486 -3.59 28.23 24.57
C GLU A 486 -4.38 27.27 23.66
N VAL A 487 -4.78 27.74 22.47
CA VAL A 487 -5.52 26.92 21.51
C VAL A 487 -4.70 25.73 21.02
N ILE A 488 -3.45 25.93 20.60
CA ILE A 488 -2.59 24.83 20.12
C ILE A 488 -2.32 23.83 21.24
N PHE A 489 -2.06 24.31 22.46
CA PHE A 489 -1.87 23.43 23.62
C PHE A 489 -3.13 22.61 23.93
N ARG A 490 -4.30 23.24 23.92
CA ARG A 490 -5.58 22.55 24.16
C ARG A 490 -5.87 21.51 23.09
N LEU A 491 -5.53 21.76 21.83
CA LEU A 491 -5.62 20.75 20.76
C LEU A 491 -4.67 19.58 21.06
N ALA A 492 -3.38 19.88 21.29
CA ALA A 492 -2.38 18.86 21.60
C ALA A 492 -2.78 18.01 22.83
N PHE A 493 -3.39 18.60 23.85
CA PHE A 493 -3.86 17.88 25.03
C PHE A 493 -5.14 17.05 24.77
N LYS A 494 -6.13 17.64 24.11
CA LYS A 494 -7.44 16.98 23.87
C LYS A 494 -7.30 15.83 22.87
N ASP A 495 -6.54 16.04 21.80
CA ASP A 495 -6.45 15.08 20.71
C ASP A 495 -5.77 13.77 21.12
N ILE A 496 -4.93 13.76 22.18
CA ILE A 496 -4.38 12.50 22.73
C ILE A 496 -5.49 11.54 23.16
N SER A 497 -6.57 12.04 23.76
CA SER A 497 -7.69 11.17 24.15
C SER A 497 -8.38 10.55 22.93
N ALA A 498 -8.48 11.30 21.82
CA ALA A 498 -9.04 10.81 20.58
C ALA A 498 -8.07 9.88 19.82
N ILE A 499 -6.76 10.15 19.85
CA ILE A 499 -5.73 9.27 19.28
C ILE A 499 -5.73 7.91 20.01
N ASN A 500 -5.96 7.89 21.32
CA ASN A 500 -6.11 6.64 22.09
C ASN A 500 -7.33 5.80 21.68
N LEU A 501 -8.30 6.38 20.95
CA LEU A 501 -9.37 5.60 20.34
C LEU A 501 -8.86 4.80 19.13
N SER A 502 -7.85 5.29 18.43
CA SER A 502 -7.35 4.65 17.21
C SER A 502 -6.85 3.23 17.45
N ASN A 503 -7.11 2.35 16.48
CA ASN A 503 -6.61 0.99 16.46
C ASN A 503 -5.09 0.96 16.16
N TRP A 504 -4.62 1.94 15.41
CA TRP A 504 -3.24 2.10 14.98
C TRP A 504 -2.88 3.56 14.87
N LEU A 505 -1.63 3.89 15.21
CA LEU A 505 -1.06 5.23 15.09
C LEU A 505 0.09 5.19 14.09
N ILE A 506 -0.10 5.75 12.91
CA ILE A 506 0.90 5.77 11.85
C ILE A 506 1.69 7.06 11.92
N CYS A 507 3.00 7.01 11.68
CA CYS A 507 3.79 8.23 11.51
C CYS A 507 4.73 8.16 10.30
N ASN A 508 4.93 9.32 9.68
CA ASN A 508 5.94 9.51 8.62
C ASN A 508 7.34 9.63 9.25
N SER A 509 7.85 8.53 9.79
CA SER A 509 9.19 8.46 10.41
C SER A 509 9.81 7.08 10.24
N VAL A 510 11.09 6.97 10.56
CA VAL A 510 11.86 5.72 10.59
C VAL A 510 12.13 5.37 12.05
N TYR A 511 11.82 4.14 12.46
CA TYR A 511 11.99 3.71 13.85
C TYR A 511 13.44 3.90 14.33
N GLU A 512 14.42 3.56 13.50
CA GLU A 512 15.85 3.63 13.81
C GLU A 512 16.37 5.07 13.98
N LEU A 513 15.69 6.08 13.43
CA LEU A 513 16.07 7.48 13.65
C LEU A 513 15.80 7.93 15.08
N ASP A 514 14.78 7.36 15.71
CA ASP A 514 14.35 7.75 17.05
C ASP A 514 13.52 6.68 17.78
N SER A 515 14.15 5.53 18.03
CA SER A 515 13.49 4.42 18.71
C SER A 515 13.01 4.82 20.11
N SER A 516 13.80 5.63 20.83
CA SER A 516 13.46 6.09 22.18
C SER A 516 12.16 6.89 22.23
N ALA A 517 11.88 7.75 21.24
CA ALA A 517 10.60 8.45 21.19
C ALA A 517 9.46 7.52 20.75
N CYS A 518 9.71 6.64 19.77
CA CYS A 518 8.72 5.66 19.32
C CYS A 518 8.29 4.73 20.48
N ASP A 519 9.23 4.25 21.29
CA ASP A 519 8.97 3.34 22.42
C ASP A 519 8.13 3.97 23.55
N LEU A 520 8.05 5.31 23.59
CA LEU A 520 7.21 6.06 24.52
C LEU A 520 5.77 6.24 24.01
N ILE A 521 5.48 5.84 22.77
CA ILE A 521 4.20 6.08 22.11
C ILE A 521 3.49 4.74 21.88
N PRO A 522 2.33 4.51 22.52
CA PRO A 522 1.60 3.27 22.34
C PRO A 522 1.15 3.06 20.88
N ASN A 523 1.30 1.83 20.38
CA ASN A 523 0.80 1.38 19.07
C ASN A 523 1.28 2.20 17.86
N ILE A 524 2.43 2.86 17.98
CA ILE A 524 3.01 3.61 16.86
C ILE A 524 3.60 2.67 15.80
N LEU A 525 3.31 2.96 14.54
CA LEU A 525 3.87 2.32 13.35
C LEU A 525 4.60 3.37 12.51
N PRO A 526 5.93 3.49 12.66
CA PRO A 526 6.74 4.28 11.74
C PRO A 526 6.76 3.60 10.36
N ILE A 527 6.29 4.30 9.33
CA ILE A 527 6.24 3.80 7.94
C ILE A 527 7.04 4.66 6.96
N GLY A 528 7.71 5.69 7.46
CA GLY A 528 8.42 6.67 6.65
C GLY A 528 9.85 6.26 6.28
N PRO A 529 10.57 7.12 5.55
CA PRO A 529 10.03 8.32 4.90
C PRO A 529 9.04 7.96 3.79
N LEU A 530 7.92 8.67 3.72
CA LEU A 530 6.95 8.59 2.63
C LEU A 530 7.53 9.26 1.38
N ILE A 531 8.34 8.52 0.62
CA ILE A 531 8.92 8.99 -0.64
C ILE A 531 8.05 8.52 -1.81
N ALA A 532 7.84 9.40 -2.78
CA ALA A 532 7.14 9.17 -4.05
C ALA A 532 7.72 8.06 -4.97
N ASN A 533 8.79 7.36 -4.56
CA ASN A 533 9.77 6.71 -5.44
C ASN A 533 9.27 5.55 -6.31
N ASN A 534 8.00 5.12 -6.21
CA ASN A 534 7.46 4.04 -7.05
C ASN A 534 6.46 4.51 -8.11
N HIS A 535 6.13 5.81 -8.18
CA HIS A 535 5.21 6.32 -9.19
C HIS A 535 5.90 7.42 -9.99
N LEU A 536 6.04 7.17 -11.30
CA LEU A 536 6.51 8.14 -12.29
C LEU A 536 5.52 9.31 -12.51
N GLY A 537 4.55 9.52 -11.61
CA GLY A 537 3.47 10.49 -11.73
C GLY A 537 3.49 11.56 -10.65
N HIS A 538 2.88 12.71 -10.94
CA HIS A 538 2.65 13.77 -9.97
C HIS A 538 1.61 13.33 -8.93
N TYR A 539 1.83 13.67 -7.65
CA TYR A 539 0.86 13.43 -6.59
C TYR A 539 0.04 14.72 -6.36
N PRO A 540 -1.32 14.68 -6.40
CA PRO A 540 -2.18 15.81 -6.07
C PRO A 540 -2.16 16.14 -4.56
N GLY A 541 -1.06 16.67 -4.05
CA GLY A 541 -0.92 17.04 -2.63
C GLY A 541 -0.41 18.46 -2.38
N ASN A 542 -0.12 19.21 -3.45
CA ASN A 542 0.41 20.57 -3.36
C ASN A 542 -0.69 21.61 -3.54
N PHE A 543 -0.71 22.63 -2.69
CA PHE A 543 -1.62 23.78 -2.82
C PHE A 543 -1.16 24.79 -3.88
N TRP A 544 0.07 24.63 -4.39
CA TRP A 544 0.66 25.47 -5.42
C TRP A 544 1.18 24.61 -6.58
N PRO A 545 1.01 25.05 -7.83
CA PRO A 545 1.62 24.39 -8.98
C PRO A 545 3.15 24.35 -8.87
N GLU A 546 3.74 23.19 -9.12
CA GLU A 546 5.20 23.02 -9.09
C GLU A 546 5.86 23.63 -10.35
N ASP A 547 6.88 24.48 -10.16
CA ASP A 547 7.73 24.95 -11.26
C ASP A 547 8.86 23.95 -11.51
N SER A 548 8.62 23.01 -12.43
CA SER A 548 9.61 22.01 -12.83
C SER A 548 10.79 22.57 -13.63
N THR A 549 10.76 23.85 -14.05
CA THR A 549 11.89 24.48 -14.76
C THR A 549 13.15 24.59 -13.90
N CYS A 550 12.99 24.53 -12.56
CA CYS A 550 14.13 24.50 -11.64
C CYS A 550 14.97 23.22 -11.80
N ILE A 551 14.38 22.09 -12.19
CA ILE A 551 15.12 20.83 -12.40
C ILE A 551 16.08 20.98 -13.59
N SER A 552 15.59 21.49 -14.72
CA SER A 552 16.43 21.76 -15.89
C SER A 552 17.51 22.83 -15.65
N TRP A 553 17.31 23.69 -14.65
CA TRP A 553 18.34 24.61 -14.19
C TRP A 553 19.39 23.90 -13.31
N LEU A 554 18.96 23.00 -12.42
CA LEU A 554 19.83 22.19 -11.56
C LEU A 554 20.75 21.26 -12.38
N ASP A 555 20.26 20.71 -13.49
CA ASP A 555 21.03 19.85 -14.41
C ASP A 555 22.29 20.54 -14.97
N LYS A 556 22.29 21.88 -15.01
CA LYS A 556 23.41 22.69 -15.51
C LYS A 556 24.42 23.05 -14.43
N GLN A 557 24.15 22.72 -13.16
CA GLN A 557 24.99 23.08 -12.02
C GLN A 557 25.96 21.95 -11.68
N PRO A 558 27.19 22.25 -11.22
CA PRO A 558 28.11 21.23 -10.72
C PRO A 558 27.53 20.44 -9.53
N ALA A 559 27.97 19.19 -9.37
CA ALA A 559 27.59 18.35 -8.23
C ALA A 559 27.96 19.01 -6.88
N GLY A 560 27.07 18.95 -5.89
CA GLY A 560 27.28 19.51 -4.55
C GLY A 560 27.62 21.00 -4.53
N SER A 561 27.06 21.80 -5.44
CA SER A 561 27.33 23.24 -5.54
C SER A 561 26.16 24.13 -5.10
N VAL A 562 24.93 23.67 -5.24
CA VAL A 562 23.70 24.48 -5.11
C VAL A 562 23.22 24.55 -3.67
N ILE A 563 22.89 25.74 -3.19
CA ILE A 563 22.17 25.95 -1.94
C ILE A 563 20.67 25.91 -2.24
N TYR A 564 19.95 24.93 -1.71
CA TYR A 564 18.50 24.92 -1.78
C TYR A 564 17.90 25.66 -0.58
N VAL A 565 16.98 26.60 -0.83
CA VAL A 565 16.38 27.45 0.19
C VAL A 565 14.86 27.33 0.12
N ALA A 566 14.24 26.80 1.18
CA ALA A 566 12.78 26.71 1.28
C ALA A 566 12.29 26.71 2.74
N PHE A 567 11.32 27.57 3.04
CA PHE A 567 10.77 27.77 4.38
C PHE A 567 9.34 27.24 4.55
N GLY A 568 8.95 26.28 3.71
CA GLY A 568 7.65 25.63 3.78
C GLY A 568 6.48 26.54 3.41
N SER A 569 5.29 26.15 3.85
CA SER A 569 4.02 26.75 3.43
C SER A 569 3.41 27.75 4.41
N LEU A 570 4.10 28.06 5.51
CA LEU A 570 3.58 28.92 6.59
C LEU A 570 4.53 30.05 6.98
N ALA A 571 5.83 29.93 6.70
CA ALA A 571 6.78 30.94 7.11
C ALA A 571 6.53 32.26 6.37
N ILE A 572 6.59 33.34 7.16
CA ILE A 572 6.51 34.72 6.69
C ILE A 572 7.67 35.48 7.32
N LEU A 573 8.46 36.17 6.49
CA LEU A 573 9.55 37.00 6.97
C LEU A 573 9.16 38.48 6.93
N SER A 574 9.73 39.25 7.85
CA SER A 574 9.73 40.71 7.69
C SER A 574 10.59 41.09 6.48
N GLN A 575 10.30 42.23 5.85
CA GLN A 575 11.08 42.71 4.70
C GLN A 575 12.57 42.86 5.05
N HIS A 576 12.89 43.28 6.28
CA HIS A 576 14.27 43.35 6.76
C HIS A 576 14.93 41.97 6.78
N GLN A 577 14.26 40.95 7.33
CA GLN A 577 14.81 39.61 7.42
C GLN A 577 14.91 38.93 6.04
N PHE A 578 13.98 39.22 5.14
CA PHE A 578 14.03 38.82 3.73
C PHE A 578 15.26 39.41 3.02
N ASN A 579 15.55 40.69 3.23
CA ASN A 579 16.72 41.35 2.67
C ASN A 579 18.03 40.75 3.19
N GLU A 580 18.14 40.47 4.49
CA GLU A 580 19.31 39.78 5.06
C GLU A 580 19.48 38.37 4.49
N LEU A 581 18.40 37.64 4.23
CA LEU A 581 18.44 36.34 3.58
C LEU A 581 18.95 36.43 2.14
N ALA A 582 18.33 37.29 1.32
CA ALA A 582 18.71 37.51 -0.08
C ALA A 582 20.19 37.91 -0.20
N LEU A 583 20.61 38.89 0.59
CA LEU A 583 21.99 39.38 0.58
C LEU A 583 22.96 38.36 1.19
N GLY A 584 22.51 37.52 2.12
CA GLY A 584 23.29 36.44 2.71
C GLY A 584 23.61 35.34 1.71
N ILE A 585 22.61 34.82 0.99
CA ILE A 585 22.82 33.78 -0.03
C ILE A 585 23.60 34.31 -1.24
N GLU A 586 23.38 35.58 -1.63
CA GLU A 586 24.20 36.25 -2.65
C GLU A 586 25.68 36.31 -2.24
N LEU A 587 25.96 36.71 -0.99
CA LEU A 587 27.31 36.90 -0.50
C LEU A 587 28.13 35.60 -0.39
N VAL A 588 27.47 34.43 -0.36
CA VAL A 588 28.16 33.12 -0.42
C VAL A 588 28.83 32.90 -1.78
N GLY A 589 28.31 33.50 -2.86
CA GLY A 589 28.84 33.35 -4.21
C GLY A 589 28.71 31.93 -4.80
N ARG A 590 27.76 31.14 -4.29
CA ARG A 590 27.42 29.80 -4.81
C ARG A 590 26.09 29.83 -5.56
N PRO A 591 25.87 28.90 -6.49
CA PRO A 591 24.56 28.76 -7.10
C PRO A 591 23.48 28.49 -6.04
N PHE A 592 22.28 29.05 -6.21
CA PHE A 592 21.19 28.80 -5.28
C PHE A 592 19.84 28.64 -5.99
N LEU A 593 19.00 27.78 -5.42
CA LEU A 593 17.58 27.65 -5.78
C LEU A 593 16.75 28.08 -4.57
N TRP A 594 15.97 29.14 -4.73
CA TRP A 594 15.16 29.71 -3.66
C TRP A 594 13.67 29.68 -3.99
N VAL A 595 12.89 29.06 -3.12
CA VAL A 595 11.43 29.07 -3.16
C VAL A 595 10.90 30.33 -2.47
N VAL A 596 10.27 31.23 -3.22
CA VAL A 596 9.67 32.49 -2.73
C VAL A 596 8.20 32.55 -3.13
N ARG A 597 7.32 32.31 -2.16
CA ARG A 597 5.87 32.37 -2.34
C ARG A 597 5.40 33.83 -2.39
N SER A 598 4.25 34.09 -3.02
CA SER A 598 3.67 35.43 -3.07
C SER A 598 3.30 36.01 -1.70
N ASP A 599 3.06 35.14 -0.71
CA ASP A 599 2.76 35.52 0.68
C ASP A 599 3.97 35.36 1.62
N PHE A 600 5.18 35.30 1.09
CA PHE A 600 6.40 35.07 1.90
C PHE A 600 6.81 36.28 2.75
N THR A 601 6.31 37.47 2.41
CA THR A 601 6.42 38.72 3.18
C THR A 601 5.04 39.19 3.63
N ASN A 602 4.98 39.98 4.71
CA ASN A 602 3.73 40.45 5.34
C ASN A 602 2.78 41.17 4.36
N GLY A 603 1.90 40.42 3.68
CA GLY A 603 0.74 40.94 2.95
C GLY A 603 1.01 41.55 1.57
N SER A 604 2.24 41.51 1.06
CA SER A 604 2.62 41.95 -0.28
C SER A 604 3.63 40.99 -0.90
N ASP A 605 3.78 41.04 -2.24
CA ASP A 605 4.88 40.37 -2.93
C ASP A 605 6.22 40.84 -2.34
N ALA A 606 7.17 39.91 -2.24
CA ALA A 606 8.47 40.20 -1.64
C ALA A 606 9.23 41.22 -2.51
N GLU A 607 9.64 42.33 -1.90
CA GLU A 607 10.48 43.32 -2.55
C GLU A 607 11.94 42.86 -2.48
N TYR A 608 12.56 42.60 -3.62
CA TYR A 608 13.97 42.23 -3.63
C TYR A 608 14.86 43.45 -3.39
N PRO A 609 16.03 43.29 -2.74
CA PRO A 609 17.00 44.37 -2.63
C PRO A 609 17.35 44.96 -4.01
N ASP A 610 17.58 46.27 -4.08
CA ASP A 610 17.85 46.98 -5.34
C ASP A 610 18.91 46.25 -6.19
N GLY A 611 18.54 45.89 -7.42
CA GLY A 611 19.42 45.21 -8.38
C GLY A 611 19.74 43.74 -8.08
N PHE A 612 19.10 43.13 -7.08
CA PHE A 612 19.40 41.76 -6.64
C PHE A 612 19.15 40.73 -7.76
N ILE A 613 18.00 40.81 -8.42
CA ILE A 613 17.60 39.87 -9.47
C ILE A 613 18.61 39.88 -10.62
N GLU A 614 19.07 41.06 -11.02
CA GLU A 614 20.07 41.22 -12.08
C GLU A 614 21.44 40.67 -11.66
N ARG A 615 21.86 40.90 -10.41
CA ARG A 615 23.16 40.41 -9.91
C ARG A 615 23.20 38.89 -9.78
N VAL A 616 22.08 38.24 -9.47
CA VAL A 616 22.01 36.78 -9.29
C VAL A 616 21.53 36.03 -10.53
N ALA A 617 21.13 36.70 -11.61
CA ALA A 617 20.49 36.08 -12.78
C ALA A 617 21.26 34.88 -13.38
N GLU A 618 22.59 34.89 -13.34
CA GLU A 618 23.42 33.79 -13.86
C GLU A 618 23.55 32.60 -12.89
N ASN A 619 23.45 32.84 -11.58
CA ASN A 619 23.79 31.86 -10.53
C ASN A 619 22.63 31.54 -9.58
N GLY A 620 21.51 32.25 -9.65
CA GLY A 620 20.33 32.07 -8.80
C GLY A 620 19.11 31.71 -9.62
N LYS A 621 18.31 30.76 -9.13
CA LYS A 621 16.98 30.46 -9.65
C LYS A 621 15.96 30.68 -8.53
N ILE A 622 14.96 31.51 -8.80
CA ILE A 622 13.87 31.79 -7.87
C ILE A 622 12.59 31.25 -8.49
N VAL A 623 11.82 30.50 -7.71
CA VAL A 623 10.54 29.90 -8.14
C VAL A 623 9.50 30.09 -7.03
N SER A 624 8.22 30.07 -7.39
CA SER A 624 7.12 30.20 -6.42
C SER A 624 6.92 28.92 -5.59
N TRP A 625 7.07 27.77 -6.23
CA TRP A 625 6.98 26.45 -5.61
C TRP A 625 7.83 25.46 -6.40
N ALA A 626 8.61 24.62 -5.70
CA ALA A 626 9.52 23.66 -6.34
C ALA A 626 9.06 22.22 -6.09
N PRO A 627 9.30 21.28 -7.02
CA PRO A 627 9.17 19.84 -6.78
C PRO A 627 10.28 19.38 -5.81
N GLN A 628 10.10 19.66 -4.51
CA GLN A 628 11.14 19.58 -3.49
C GLN A 628 11.85 18.21 -3.42
N GLU A 629 11.11 17.10 -3.53
CA GLU A 629 11.71 15.76 -3.53
C GLU A 629 12.70 15.58 -4.68
N LYS A 630 12.33 16.03 -5.89
CA LYS A 630 13.21 16.00 -7.08
C LYS A 630 14.42 16.91 -6.90
N VAL A 631 14.22 18.09 -6.30
CA VAL A 631 15.31 19.03 -5.98
C VAL A 631 16.29 18.41 -4.99
N LEU A 632 15.82 17.88 -3.86
CA LEU A 632 16.67 17.29 -2.82
C LEU A 632 17.37 16.02 -3.28
N ALA A 633 16.76 15.26 -4.19
CA ALA A 633 17.38 14.10 -4.83
C ALA A 633 18.44 14.47 -5.89
N HIS A 634 18.48 15.73 -6.34
CA HIS A 634 19.35 16.15 -7.42
C HIS A 634 20.82 16.27 -6.95
N PRO A 635 21.79 15.69 -7.68
CA PRO A 635 23.20 15.62 -7.26
C PRO A 635 23.89 16.99 -7.14
N SER A 636 23.34 18.05 -7.75
CA SER A 636 23.90 19.40 -7.63
C SER A 636 23.61 20.07 -6.29
N VAL A 637 22.64 19.60 -5.50
CA VAL A 637 22.31 20.19 -4.19
C VAL A 637 23.41 19.88 -3.18
N ALA A 638 23.95 20.94 -2.57
CA ALA A 638 25.01 20.89 -1.57
C ALA A 638 24.47 20.85 -0.14
N CYS A 639 23.44 21.67 0.13
CA CYS A 639 22.82 21.80 1.43
C CYS A 639 21.41 22.40 1.31
N PHE A 640 20.62 22.23 2.36
CA PHE A 640 19.25 22.70 2.44
C PHE A 640 19.08 23.71 3.59
N LEU A 641 18.89 24.99 3.25
CA LEU A 641 18.43 26.01 4.19
C LEU A 641 16.92 25.88 4.39
N SER A 642 16.53 25.46 5.59
CA SER A 642 15.18 24.98 5.88
C SER A 642 14.64 25.49 7.20
N HIS A 643 13.33 25.73 7.21
CA HIS A 643 12.53 25.93 8.42
C HIS A 643 12.38 24.69 9.31
N CYS A 644 12.95 23.54 8.94
CA CYS A 644 12.93 22.31 9.75
C CYS A 644 11.53 21.70 9.97
N GLY A 645 10.58 21.94 9.06
CA GLY A 645 9.32 21.19 9.05
C GLY A 645 9.58 19.69 8.88
N TRP A 646 8.78 18.84 9.52
CA TRP A 646 9.06 17.42 9.60
C TRP A 646 9.12 16.71 8.24
N ASN A 647 8.19 16.99 7.32
CA ASN A 647 8.22 16.40 5.97
C ASN A 647 9.49 16.77 5.20
N SER A 648 9.87 18.06 5.18
CA SER A 648 11.13 18.52 4.59
C SER A 648 12.36 17.89 5.25
N THR A 649 12.27 17.61 6.56
CA THR A 649 13.33 16.92 7.32
C THR A 649 13.45 15.47 6.86
N MET A 650 12.33 14.75 6.72
CA MET A 650 12.32 13.38 6.20
C MET A 650 12.81 13.30 4.74
N ASP A 651 12.40 14.24 3.88
CA ASP A 651 12.87 14.31 2.49
C ASP A 651 14.39 14.52 2.45
N GLY A 652 14.91 15.51 3.18
CA GLY A 652 16.34 15.85 3.15
C GLY A 652 17.22 14.77 3.77
N ILE A 653 16.80 14.16 4.88
CA ILE A 653 17.50 13.00 5.46
C ILE A 653 17.47 11.81 4.49
N GLY A 654 16.31 11.55 3.88
CA GLY A 654 16.12 10.49 2.89
C GLY A 654 17.00 10.64 1.64
N MET A 655 17.45 11.86 1.34
CA MET A 655 18.36 12.15 0.22
C MET A 655 19.82 12.38 0.64
N GLY A 656 20.11 12.44 1.94
CA GLY A 656 21.45 12.67 2.49
C GLY A 656 21.94 14.11 2.37
N VAL A 657 21.02 15.08 2.39
CA VAL A 657 21.35 16.50 2.23
C VAL A 657 21.58 17.17 3.61
N PRO A 658 22.73 17.81 3.85
CA PRO A 658 22.98 18.58 5.07
C PRO A 658 22.03 19.77 5.25
N PHE A 659 21.66 20.07 6.48
CA PHE A 659 20.70 21.12 6.81
C PHE A 659 21.36 22.38 7.39
N LEU A 660 20.91 23.55 6.92
CA LEU A 660 21.02 24.80 7.68
C LEU A 660 19.65 25.12 8.26
N CYS A 661 19.53 25.01 9.58
CA CYS A 661 18.28 25.11 10.32
C CYS A 661 17.94 26.56 10.65
N TRP A 662 16.71 26.96 10.30
CA TRP A 662 16.11 28.23 10.67
C TRP A 662 14.62 28.07 10.99
N PRO A 663 14.28 27.48 12.14
CA PRO A 663 12.90 27.23 12.53
C PRO A 663 12.10 28.51 12.68
N TYR A 664 10.81 28.40 12.40
CA TYR A 664 9.84 29.48 12.48
C TYR A 664 8.83 29.24 13.62
N VAL A 665 8.18 28.07 13.65
CA VAL A 665 7.06 27.78 14.59
C VAL A 665 6.94 26.29 14.96
N VAL A 666 6.17 26.01 16.01
CA VAL A 666 5.71 24.67 16.39
C VAL A 666 6.87 23.69 16.64
N ASP A 667 6.83 22.51 16.02
CA ASP A 667 7.76 21.39 16.20
C ASP A 667 9.14 21.66 15.57
N GLN A 668 9.25 22.69 14.73
CA GLN A 668 10.46 23.01 13.98
C GLN A 668 11.68 23.26 14.88
N PHE A 669 11.48 23.85 16.05
CA PHE A 669 12.56 24.07 17.02
C PHE A 669 13.07 22.75 17.62
N HIS A 670 12.19 21.79 17.85
CA HIS A 670 12.58 20.46 18.32
C HIS A 670 13.24 19.65 17.20
N ASN A 671 12.70 19.73 15.99
CA ASN A 671 13.29 19.15 14.78
C ASN A 671 14.71 19.68 14.55
N GLN A 672 14.97 20.97 14.78
CA GLN A 672 16.34 21.53 14.74
C GLN A 672 17.25 20.81 15.75
N SER A 673 16.81 20.57 16.98
CA SER A 673 17.63 19.86 17.99
C SER A 673 17.96 18.44 17.55
N TYR A 674 17.02 17.74 16.90
CA TYR A 674 17.34 16.45 16.25
C TYR A 674 18.42 16.60 15.19
N ILE A 675 18.24 17.52 14.25
CA ILE A 675 19.14 17.74 13.12
C ILE A 675 20.55 18.13 13.59
N CYS A 676 20.66 19.08 14.51
CA CYS A 676 21.93 19.66 14.96
C CYS A 676 22.61 18.81 16.04
N ASP A 677 21.87 18.36 17.05
CA ASP A 677 22.48 17.82 18.27
C ASP A 677 22.51 16.28 18.28
N LYS A 678 21.39 15.64 17.92
CA LYS A 678 21.26 14.18 17.92
C LYS A 678 21.88 13.54 16.68
N TRP A 679 21.41 13.95 15.51
CA TRP A 679 21.80 13.38 14.22
C TRP A 679 23.09 14.01 13.68
N LYS A 680 23.37 15.26 14.05
CA LYS A 680 24.56 16.02 13.63
C LYS A 680 24.70 16.05 12.11
N VAL A 681 23.58 16.33 11.44
CA VAL A 681 23.46 16.46 9.97
C VAL A 681 23.20 17.90 9.54
N GLY A 682 23.32 18.86 10.46
CA GLY A 682 23.12 20.26 10.16
C GLY A 682 23.61 21.21 11.22
N LEU A 683 23.44 22.51 10.94
CA LEU A 683 23.78 23.62 11.83
C LEU A 683 22.58 24.55 12.02
N GLY A 684 22.44 25.15 13.20
CA GLY A 684 21.49 26.24 13.44
C GLY A 684 22.07 27.62 13.17
N LEU A 685 21.22 28.52 12.69
CA LEU A 685 21.48 29.97 12.63
C LEU A 685 21.26 30.63 13.99
N ASN A 686 22.08 31.61 14.33
CA ASN A 686 22.00 32.33 15.59
C ASN A 686 21.56 33.78 15.36
N PRO A 687 20.44 34.22 15.95
CA PRO A 687 20.06 35.61 15.90
C PRO A 687 21.00 36.49 16.70
N ASP A 688 21.11 37.75 16.27
CA ASP A 688 21.73 38.79 17.05
C ASP A 688 20.88 39.18 18.28
N GLU A 689 21.35 40.16 19.05
CA GLU A 689 20.68 40.67 20.25
C GLU A 689 19.27 41.23 19.99
N ASN A 690 18.95 41.57 18.74
CA ASN A 690 17.65 42.08 18.32
C ASN A 690 16.75 41.00 17.71
N GLY A 691 17.20 39.74 17.69
CA GLY A 691 16.44 38.63 17.12
C GLY A 691 16.62 38.45 15.62
N PHE A 692 17.50 39.21 14.96
CA PHE A 692 17.70 39.12 13.50
C PHE A 692 18.84 38.17 13.14
N ILE A 693 18.64 37.37 12.09
CA ILE A 693 19.73 36.64 11.46
C ILE A 693 20.40 37.54 10.44
N SER A 694 21.67 37.89 10.63
CA SER A 694 22.42 38.68 9.66
C SER A 694 22.88 37.87 8.45
N ARG A 695 23.04 38.54 7.30
CA ARG A 695 23.62 38.00 6.07
C ARG A 695 25.00 37.37 6.29
N HIS A 696 25.77 37.89 7.24
CA HIS A 696 27.10 37.40 7.58
C HIS A 696 27.04 36.08 8.35
N GLU A 697 26.06 35.92 9.25
CA GLU A 697 25.81 34.64 9.93
C GLU A 697 25.34 33.58 8.94
N ILE A 698 24.43 33.93 8.02
CA ILE A 698 23.98 33.04 6.93
C ILE A 698 25.17 32.57 6.10
N LYS A 699 25.97 33.50 5.58
CA LYS A 699 27.16 33.16 4.79
C LYS A 699 28.10 32.24 5.55
N LYS A 700 28.48 32.64 6.77
CA LYS A 700 29.42 31.89 7.61
C LYS A 700 28.93 30.46 7.84
N LYS A 701 27.66 30.28 8.20
CA LYS A 701 27.10 28.96 8.50
C LYS A 701 26.96 28.09 7.25
N ILE A 702 26.63 28.66 6.09
CA ILE A 702 26.64 27.92 4.82
C ILE A 702 28.05 27.46 4.48
N GLU A 703 29.05 28.33 4.59
CA GLU A 703 30.45 27.99 4.31
C GLU A 703 30.96 26.88 5.25
N MET A 704 30.62 26.97 6.55
CA MET A 704 30.93 25.91 7.51
C MET A 704 30.22 24.59 7.15
N LEU A 705 28.92 24.63 6.87
CA LEU A 705 28.12 23.44 6.58
C LEU A 705 28.63 22.68 5.34
N VAL A 706 28.91 23.41 4.26
CA VAL A 706 29.34 22.80 2.99
C VAL A 706 30.78 22.30 3.05
N SER A 707 31.59 22.75 4.02
CA SER A 707 32.96 22.29 4.22
C SER A 707 33.13 21.22 5.31
N ASP A 708 32.05 20.88 6.04
CA ASP A 708 32.10 19.90 7.13
C ASP A 708 31.86 18.47 6.62
N ASP A 709 32.95 17.70 6.51
CA ASP A 709 32.90 16.30 6.06
C ASP A 709 32.24 15.36 7.07
N VAL A 710 32.21 15.71 8.37
CA VAL A 710 31.56 14.90 9.41
C VAL A 710 30.05 15.01 9.27
N ILE A 711 29.53 16.22 9.06
CA ILE A 711 28.11 16.45 8.81
C ILE A 711 27.65 15.70 7.54
N LYS A 712 28.42 15.78 6.45
CA LYS A 712 28.12 15.04 5.21
C LYS A 712 28.13 13.53 5.42
N ALA A 713 29.12 12.99 6.13
CA ALA A 713 29.20 11.57 6.43
C ALA A 713 28.02 11.09 7.28
N ASN A 714 27.57 11.90 8.25
CA ASN A 714 26.37 11.61 9.03
C ASN A 714 25.11 11.63 8.16
N ALA A 715 24.97 12.62 7.26
CA ALA A 715 23.83 12.73 6.36
C ALA A 715 23.73 11.48 5.44
N GLU A 716 24.85 11.05 4.86
CA GLU A 716 24.90 9.83 4.03
C GLU A 716 24.60 8.57 4.84
N LYS A 717 25.08 8.49 6.09
CA LYS A 717 24.74 7.38 6.99
C LYS A 717 23.24 7.29 7.26
N LEU A 718 22.58 8.43 7.50
CA LEU A 718 21.14 8.45 7.74
C LEU A 718 20.35 8.13 6.47
N LYS A 719 20.76 8.64 5.31
CA LYS A 719 20.20 8.25 4.01
C LYS A 719 20.20 6.75 3.80
N GLU A 720 21.31 6.08 4.08
CA GLU A 720 21.41 4.63 3.92
C GLU A 720 20.52 3.89 4.94
N MET A 721 20.42 4.40 6.16
CA MET A 721 19.51 3.86 7.19
C MET A 721 18.04 3.98 6.75
N THR A 722 17.61 5.16 6.30
CA THR A 722 16.24 5.38 5.84
C THR A 722 15.92 4.54 4.61
N ARG A 723 16.87 4.43 3.66
CA ARG A 723 16.73 3.58 2.46
C ARG A 723 16.54 2.11 2.83
N LYS A 724 17.34 1.59 3.78
CA LYS A 724 17.20 0.21 4.27
C LYS A 724 15.86 -0.03 4.97
N SER A 725 15.37 0.94 5.74
CA SER A 725 14.10 0.81 6.46
C SER A 725 12.89 0.63 5.54
N VAL A 726 12.85 1.38 4.43
CA VAL A 726 11.73 1.33 3.47
C VAL A 726 11.90 0.25 2.39
N SER A 727 13.09 -0.33 2.25
CA SER A 727 13.34 -1.45 1.34
C SER A 727 12.72 -2.74 1.85
N GLU A 728 12.50 -3.71 0.96
CA GLU A 728 11.96 -5.02 1.31
C GLU A 728 12.70 -5.65 2.50
N GLY A 729 11.94 -6.07 3.52
CA GLY A 729 12.48 -6.62 4.77
C GLY A 729 12.90 -5.59 5.83
N GLY A 730 12.93 -4.30 5.51
CA GLY A 730 13.15 -3.19 6.44
C GLY A 730 11.99 -2.96 7.41
N SER A 731 12.23 -2.15 8.46
CA SER A 731 11.25 -1.93 9.54
C SER A 731 10.03 -1.14 9.08
N SER A 732 10.22 0.00 8.41
CA SER A 732 9.12 0.78 7.81
C SER A 732 8.34 -0.03 6.78
N TYR A 733 9.04 -0.80 5.94
CA TYR A 733 8.39 -1.71 4.97
C TYR A 733 7.49 -2.73 5.65
N LYS A 734 7.99 -3.41 6.68
CA LYS A 734 7.22 -4.41 7.45
C LYS A 734 6.02 -3.77 8.14
N ASN A 735 6.20 -2.62 8.80
CA ASN A 735 5.11 -1.89 9.45
C ASN A 735 4.01 -1.52 8.44
N PHE A 736 4.39 -1.05 7.26
CA PHE A 736 3.45 -0.72 6.19
C PHE A 736 2.72 -1.97 5.66
N GLN A 737 3.43 -3.07 5.40
CA GLN A 737 2.81 -4.33 4.95
C GLN A 737 1.84 -4.88 6.00
N THR A 738 2.24 -4.94 7.27
CA THR A 738 1.35 -5.34 8.37
C THR A 738 0.11 -4.46 8.43
N PHE A 739 0.27 -3.13 8.28
CA PHE A 739 -0.86 -2.23 8.23
C PHE A 739 -1.80 -2.55 7.05
N VAL A 740 -1.27 -2.70 5.84
CA VAL A 740 -2.05 -3.03 4.64
C VAL A 740 -2.79 -4.36 4.78
N GLU A 741 -2.14 -5.39 5.31
CA GLU A 741 -2.75 -6.70 5.55
C GLU A 741 -3.93 -6.62 6.52
N VAL A 742 -3.77 -5.86 7.62
CA VAL A 742 -4.84 -5.64 8.60
C VAL A 742 -6.01 -4.85 8.02
N MET A 743 -5.74 -3.94 7.09
CA MET A 743 -6.79 -3.17 6.40
C MET A 743 -7.59 -4.02 5.41
N LYS A 744 -7.02 -5.11 4.90
CA LYS A 744 -7.67 -6.07 4.00
C LYS A 744 -8.55 -7.10 4.72
N GLN A 745 -8.44 -7.20 6.04
CA GLN A 745 -9.25 -8.05 6.91
C GLN A 745 -10.45 -7.29 7.46
#